data_AF-A0A1C6RV88-F1
#
_entry.id   AF-A0A1C6RV88-F1
#
_cell.length_a   1.000
_cell.length_b   1.000
_cell.length_c   1.000
_cell.angle_alpha   90.00
_cell.angle_beta   90.00
_cell.angle_gamma   90.00
#
_symmetry.space_group_name_H-M   'P 1'
#
loop_
_entity.id
_entity.type
_entity.pdbx_description
1 polymer ?
#
loop_
_entity_poly.entity_id
_entity_poly.type
_entity_poly.pdbx_seq_one_letter_code
_entity_poly.pdbx_strand_id
1 'polypeptide(L)'
;MVETPGAVGALTEAEGFAAAGDLLDTVLAGLTEPHPALRRWAGQPWHPLLLHWEVEFLPSAPGTNLDPTDRDYDPEVVSLNYRLPAGEVELAPRPGHRLTERAAVTYSGSTVLSTATRPLLSARILRYLAGGPLARYNEERAAAGLGPLTPEQVTGDPGALLAWCADQSADLRLGTLAAAYAHLAEHEGSNLAQSLGGFNDALLMRRLTRQLPILDPLGFPSGQFLAEQVRDRVGEQNRQAPVPLADFNPLRAGCLRLLRLRVVDSFGVGHDLSVDQPAATTRLRVPDRPGWIALPPRVAQPARLRLRLLDAEHPRRPVSGLVESSPVCGWLLPDLLDDGLRVHAASGEWLGSLLPDPDPDRPALARWLAAPTGGFPAVEQITNPGLRAVVDRLRGYGADRLGELFSSLIEALEAVVEEGEGGHQVRSRLTGRPIAVLRLAVGLDLLGPPAIHQDWNVFRQDLGRTGRETNGFPLVRFPVRLGAYGRLADGVLGYWRHEPDGSLGTEYHDVPTMAAAGTDPPVRLAFGLPEETLTVLLEPAGALHATTGILPTVSVRLDPAHHHAALARLETGFLAAPVLTDAAEVGLVLPATEPGRRWTWRERAGAVWTETEDPPAPNPGFPTDLTLREGWLALPTPTPPTR
;
A
#
# COMPACT_ATOMS: atom_id res chain seq x y z
N MET A 1 -60.89 37.30 11.10
CA MET A 1 -61.76 36.29 11.74
C MET A 1 -63.08 36.26 11.00
N VAL A 2 -63.25 35.25 10.14
CA VAL A 2 -64.56 34.77 9.70
C VAL A 2 -64.52 33.30 10.05
N GLU A 3 -65.23 32.91 11.10
CA GLU A 3 -65.38 31.50 11.49
C GLU A 3 -66.45 30.87 10.61
N THR A 4 -66.05 29.91 9.78
CA THR A 4 -66.96 28.93 9.18
C THR A 4 -67.06 27.71 10.10
N PRO A 5 -68.24 27.39 10.66
CA PRO A 5 -68.41 26.20 11.50
C PRO A 5 -68.39 24.95 10.61
N GLY A 6 -67.43 24.05 10.85
CA GLY A 6 -67.35 22.75 10.17
C GLY A 6 -65.93 22.24 9.86
N ALA A 7 -64.90 23.08 9.91
CA ALA A 7 -63.57 22.72 9.41
C ALA A 7 -62.71 21.87 10.37
N VAL A 8 -63.07 21.73 11.65
CA VAL A 8 -62.22 21.05 12.64
C VAL A 8 -62.22 19.52 12.45
N GLY A 9 -63.24 18.95 11.81
CA GLY A 9 -63.34 17.50 11.57
C GLY A 9 -62.65 17.00 10.29
N ALA A 10 -62.32 17.88 9.34
CA ALA A 10 -61.77 17.48 8.03
C ALA A 10 -60.23 17.42 8.02
N LEU A 11 -59.56 18.12 8.93
CA LEU A 11 -58.09 18.20 8.98
C LEU A 11 -57.41 16.98 9.62
N THR A 12 -58.14 15.91 9.90
CA THR A 12 -57.57 14.64 10.41
C THR A 12 -57.27 13.62 9.32
N GLU A 13 -57.69 13.88 8.07
CA GLU A 13 -57.51 12.98 6.93
C GLU A 13 -56.64 13.64 5.85
N ALA A 14 -55.87 12.83 5.11
CA ALA A 14 -54.92 13.31 4.09
C ALA A 14 -55.59 14.17 3.00
N GLU A 15 -56.84 13.87 2.65
CA GLU A 15 -57.64 14.63 1.68
C GLU A 15 -58.01 16.03 2.19
N GLY A 16 -58.28 16.18 3.49
CA GLY A 16 -58.57 17.49 4.09
C GLY A 16 -57.35 18.41 4.17
N PHE A 17 -56.15 17.84 4.36
CA PHE A 17 -54.90 18.59 4.24
C PHE A 17 -54.63 19.04 2.80
N ALA A 18 -54.89 18.19 1.80
CA ALA A 18 -54.74 18.55 0.40
C ALA A 18 -55.70 19.69 0.00
N ALA A 19 -56.97 19.59 0.37
CA ALA A 19 -57.98 20.63 0.10
C ALA A 19 -57.66 21.96 0.80
N ALA A 20 -57.10 21.93 2.01
CA ALA A 20 -56.63 23.12 2.71
C ALA A 20 -55.41 23.76 2.00
N GLY A 21 -54.52 22.93 1.44
CA GLY A 21 -53.39 23.38 0.60
C GLY A 21 -53.87 24.11 -0.65
N ASP A 22 -54.81 23.53 -1.40
CA ASP A 22 -55.36 24.13 -2.63
C ASP A 22 -56.06 25.48 -2.36
N LEU A 23 -56.78 25.57 -1.22
CA LEU A 23 -57.41 26.82 -0.79
C LEU A 23 -56.37 27.89 -0.44
N LEU A 24 -55.29 27.49 0.23
CA LEU A 24 -54.18 28.37 0.55
C LEU A 24 -53.51 28.89 -0.73
N ASP A 25 -53.22 28.01 -1.69
CA ASP A 25 -52.61 28.37 -2.97
C ASP A 25 -53.48 29.35 -3.77
N THR A 26 -54.80 29.15 -3.76
CA THR A 26 -55.76 30.06 -4.41
C THR A 26 -55.71 31.46 -3.77
N VAL A 27 -55.65 31.53 -2.43
CA VAL A 27 -55.54 32.81 -1.69
C VAL A 27 -54.18 33.47 -1.95
N LEU A 28 -53.10 32.70 -1.95
CA LEU A 28 -51.73 33.20 -2.18
C LEU A 28 -51.56 33.71 -3.63
N ALA A 29 -52.18 33.06 -4.62
CA ALA A 29 -52.15 33.47 -6.02
C ALA A 29 -52.91 34.79 -6.30
N GLY A 30 -53.89 35.14 -5.45
CA GLY A 30 -54.65 36.39 -5.55
C GLY A 30 -53.93 37.63 -4.99
N LEU A 31 -52.77 37.48 -4.35
CA LEU A 31 -52.01 38.57 -3.77
C LEU A 31 -51.05 39.18 -4.79
N THR A 32 -51.12 40.50 -4.98
CA THR A 32 -50.18 41.25 -5.84
C THR A 32 -48.83 41.45 -5.17
N GLU A 33 -47.74 41.08 -5.84
CA GLU A 33 -46.37 41.24 -5.31
C GLU A 33 -45.77 42.64 -5.56
N PRO A 34 -44.99 43.20 -4.61
CA PRO A 34 -44.64 42.64 -3.29
C PRO A 34 -45.75 42.82 -2.24
N HIS A 35 -46.06 41.76 -1.47
CA HIS A 35 -47.08 41.78 -0.41
C HIS A 35 -46.44 41.48 0.96
N PRO A 36 -46.71 42.24 2.03
CA PRO A 36 -46.04 42.09 3.34
C PRO A 36 -46.32 40.75 4.05
N ALA A 37 -47.41 40.07 3.71
CA ALA A 37 -47.73 38.73 4.21
C ALA A 37 -47.15 37.59 3.34
N LEU A 38 -46.54 37.90 2.20
CA LEU A 38 -45.89 36.93 1.31
C LEU A 38 -44.38 37.08 1.39
N ARG A 39 -43.72 36.00 1.82
CA ARG A 39 -42.28 35.86 1.65
C ARG A 39 -42.02 34.71 0.69
N ARG A 40 -41.90 35.02 -0.61
CA ARG A 40 -41.41 34.03 -1.59
C ARG A 40 -39.94 33.76 -1.32
N TRP A 41 -39.62 32.48 -1.18
CA TRP A 41 -38.23 32.03 -1.13
C TRP A 41 -37.65 32.09 -2.55
N ALA A 42 -36.66 32.96 -2.77
CA ALA A 42 -35.96 33.09 -4.05
C ALA A 42 -34.88 32.00 -4.28
N GLY A 43 -34.74 31.07 -3.32
CA GLY A 43 -33.82 29.95 -3.36
C GLY A 43 -34.35 28.79 -2.51
N GLN A 44 -33.62 27.68 -2.47
CA GLN A 44 -34.06 26.49 -1.75
C GLN A 44 -34.11 26.75 -0.23
N PRO A 45 -35.30 26.65 0.40
CA PRO A 45 -35.52 27.04 1.79
C PRO A 45 -35.20 25.94 2.80
N TRP A 46 -34.97 24.73 2.29
CA TRP A 46 -34.76 23.52 3.06
C TRP A 46 -33.38 22.95 2.74
N HIS A 47 -32.73 22.42 3.77
CA HIS A 47 -31.44 21.75 3.60
C HIS A 47 -31.62 20.25 3.81
N PRO A 48 -31.06 19.40 2.94
CA PRO A 48 -31.02 17.96 3.19
C PRO A 48 -30.16 17.70 4.43
N LEU A 49 -30.75 17.13 5.48
CA LEU A 49 -30.09 16.89 6.76
C LEU A 49 -29.67 15.44 6.96
N LEU A 50 -30.54 14.50 6.59
CA LEU A 50 -30.28 13.07 6.77
C LEU A 50 -30.54 12.33 5.45
N LEU A 51 -29.73 11.32 5.19
CA LEU A 51 -29.98 10.30 4.19
C LEU A 51 -30.33 9.01 4.92
N HIS A 52 -31.54 8.51 4.73
CA HIS A 52 -31.89 7.12 5.04
C HIS A 52 -31.60 6.29 3.80
N TRP A 53 -30.87 5.20 4.00
CA TRP A 53 -30.50 4.29 2.94
C TRP A 53 -30.95 2.87 3.27
N GLU A 54 -31.32 2.14 2.24
CA GLU A 54 -31.63 0.72 2.28
C GLU A 54 -30.94 0.06 1.08
N VAL A 55 -30.18 -1.00 1.38
CA VAL A 55 -29.35 -1.69 0.41
C VAL A 55 -29.46 -3.18 0.58
N GLU A 56 -29.37 -3.89 -0.53
CA GLU A 56 -29.25 -5.33 -0.57
C GLU A 56 -27.78 -5.68 -0.84
N PHE A 57 -27.19 -6.45 0.07
CA PHE A 57 -25.84 -6.99 -0.05
C PHE A 57 -25.89 -8.46 -0.46
N LEU A 58 -25.12 -8.81 -1.48
CA LEU A 58 -24.98 -10.17 -1.98
C LEU A 58 -23.52 -10.61 -1.81
N PRO A 59 -23.19 -11.43 -0.79
CA PRO A 59 -21.84 -11.91 -0.54
C PRO A 59 -21.27 -12.72 -1.71
N SER A 60 -19.97 -12.63 -1.95
CA SER A 60 -19.27 -13.48 -2.93
C SER A 60 -19.14 -14.91 -2.43
N ALA A 61 -19.54 -15.91 -3.20
CA ALA A 61 -19.40 -17.34 -2.85
C ALA A 61 -18.57 -18.07 -3.91
N PRO A 62 -17.84 -19.17 -3.58
CA PRO A 62 -17.97 -20.02 -2.38
C PRO A 62 -17.12 -19.59 -1.19
N GLY A 63 -17.27 -20.30 -0.05
CA GLY A 63 -16.41 -20.16 1.13
C GLY A 63 -16.86 -19.12 2.17
N THR A 64 -18.05 -18.55 2.01
CA THR A 64 -18.64 -17.62 2.98
C THR A 64 -19.18 -18.32 4.20
N ASN A 65 -19.35 -17.58 5.28
CA ASN A 65 -20.07 -17.97 6.50
C ASN A 65 -21.58 -18.27 6.33
N LEU A 66 -22.09 -18.26 5.10
CA LEU A 66 -23.43 -18.71 4.74
C LEU A 66 -23.52 -20.24 4.59
N ASP A 67 -22.41 -20.97 4.70
CA ASP A 67 -22.43 -22.43 4.72
C ASP A 67 -23.23 -22.94 5.94
N PRO A 68 -24.30 -23.73 5.75
CA PRO A 68 -25.16 -24.16 6.83
C PRO A 68 -24.53 -25.21 7.76
N THR A 69 -23.40 -25.81 7.39
CA THR A 69 -22.76 -26.89 8.15
C THR A 69 -21.98 -26.39 9.36
N ASP A 70 -21.15 -25.37 9.15
CA ASP A 70 -20.18 -24.84 10.11
C ASP A 70 -20.48 -23.35 10.41
N ARG A 71 -20.89 -22.59 9.38
CA ARG A 71 -21.04 -21.12 9.39
C ARG A 71 -19.74 -20.34 9.58
N ASP A 72 -18.57 -20.97 9.57
CA ASP A 72 -17.29 -20.27 9.44
C ASP A 72 -16.98 -19.88 7.99
N TYR A 73 -16.17 -18.83 7.83
CA TYR A 73 -15.50 -18.55 6.57
C TYR A 73 -14.42 -19.59 6.30
N ASP A 74 -14.34 -20.06 5.05
CA ASP A 74 -13.16 -20.79 4.57
C ASP A 74 -11.92 -19.88 4.71
N PRO A 75 -10.82 -20.33 5.34
CA PRO A 75 -9.58 -19.56 5.41
C PRO A 75 -9.08 -19.05 4.05
N GLU A 76 -9.39 -19.75 2.96
CA GLU A 76 -9.00 -19.41 1.59
C GLU A 76 -10.13 -18.69 0.80
N VAL A 77 -11.23 -18.26 1.44
CA VAL A 77 -12.36 -17.57 0.77
C VAL A 77 -11.92 -16.43 -0.15
N VAL A 78 -10.88 -15.67 0.22
CA VAL A 78 -10.37 -14.58 -0.61
C VAL A 78 -9.64 -15.12 -1.83
N SER A 79 -8.75 -16.11 -1.66
CA SER A 79 -7.95 -16.67 -2.74
C SER A 79 -8.78 -17.55 -3.69
N LEU A 80 -9.89 -18.11 -3.24
CA LEU A 80 -10.88 -18.82 -4.07
C LEU A 80 -11.62 -17.89 -5.04
N ASN A 81 -11.99 -16.69 -4.58
CA ASN A 81 -12.87 -15.77 -5.32
C ASN A 81 -12.11 -14.64 -6.02
N TYR A 82 -10.96 -14.23 -5.48
CA TYR A 82 -10.21 -13.06 -5.91
C TYR A 82 -8.72 -13.38 -6.10
N ARG A 83 -8.05 -12.52 -6.85
CA ARG A 83 -6.60 -12.46 -6.99
C ARG A 83 -6.10 -11.02 -6.84
N LEU A 84 -4.81 -10.84 -6.56
CA LEU A 84 -4.15 -9.54 -6.55
C LEU A 84 -3.25 -9.43 -7.79
N PRO A 85 -3.73 -8.86 -8.92
CA PRO A 85 -2.96 -8.81 -10.16
C PRO A 85 -1.65 -8.04 -10.00
N ALA A 86 -0.61 -8.44 -10.75
CA ALA A 86 0.65 -7.70 -10.84
C ALA A 86 0.38 -6.23 -11.26
N GLY A 87 0.88 -5.26 -10.48
CA GLY A 87 0.68 -3.83 -10.72
C GLY A 87 -0.58 -3.21 -10.13
N GLU A 88 -1.60 -4.00 -9.76
CA GLU A 88 -2.84 -3.46 -9.18
C GLU A 88 -2.77 -3.38 -7.66
N VAL A 89 -3.43 -2.38 -7.07
CA VAL A 89 -3.54 -2.20 -5.61
C VAL A 89 -4.85 -2.75 -5.04
N GLU A 90 -5.75 -3.22 -5.90
CA GLU A 90 -7.06 -3.75 -5.54
C GLU A 90 -7.15 -5.23 -5.91
N LEU A 91 -7.89 -5.99 -5.10
CA LEU A 91 -8.26 -7.36 -5.45
C LEU A 91 -9.24 -7.36 -6.62
N ALA A 92 -8.99 -8.24 -7.59
CA ALA A 92 -9.84 -8.46 -8.74
C ALA A 92 -10.51 -9.84 -8.65
N PRO A 93 -11.77 -10.00 -9.06
CA PRO A 93 -12.41 -11.31 -9.16
C PRO A 93 -11.62 -12.25 -10.06
N ARG A 94 -11.58 -13.53 -9.73
CA ARG A 94 -10.96 -14.53 -10.62
C ARG A 94 -11.76 -14.67 -11.93
N PRO A 95 -11.10 -14.90 -13.07
CA PRO A 95 -11.79 -15.17 -14.34
C PRO A 95 -12.75 -16.36 -14.22
N GLY A 96 -13.94 -16.25 -14.81
CA GLY A 96 -14.97 -17.30 -14.76
C GLY A 96 -15.74 -17.39 -13.45
N HIS A 97 -15.32 -16.66 -12.41
CA HIS A 97 -16.07 -16.56 -11.17
C HIS A 97 -17.31 -15.69 -11.37
N ARG A 98 -18.49 -16.30 -11.22
CA ARG A 98 -19.78 -15.58 -11.29
C ARG A 98 -20.31 -15.38 -9.89
N LEU A 99 -20.73 -14.16 -9.62
CA LEU A 99 -21.45 -13.81 -8.40
C LEU A 99 -22.73 -14.66 -8.31
N THR A 100 -22.82 -15.48 -7.27
CA THR A 100 -23.99 -16.33 -7.04
C THR A 100 -25.03 -15.61 -6.19
N GLU A 101 -26.28 -15.60 -6.63
CA GLU A 101 -27.44 -15.02 -5.93
C GLU A 101 -27.95 -15.89 -4.77
N ARG A 102 -27.09 -16.68 -4.12
CA ARG A 102 -27.54 -17.70 -3.17
C ARG A 102 -28.12 -17.11 -1.88
N ALA A 103 -27.75 -15.88 -1.52
CA ALA A 103 -28.30 -15.16 -0.39
C ALA A 103 -28.19 -13.65 -0.61
N ALA A 104 -29.29 -12.95 -0.31
CA ALA A 104 -29.40 -11.50 -0.35
C ALA A 104 -29.76 -11.01 1.05
N VAL A 105 -28.96 -10.09 1.58
CA VAL A 105 -29.15 -9.53 2.92
C VAL A 105 -29.50 -8.07 2.80
N THR A 106 -30.59 -7.65 3.45
CA THR A 106 -30.99 -6.24 3.46
C THR A 106 -30.41 -5.54 4.68
N TYR A 107 -29.73 -4.42 4.44
CA TYR A 107 -29.24 -3.51 5.46
C TYR A 107 -29.86 -2.13 5.29
N SER A 108 -30.12 -1.46 6.40
CA SER A 108 -30.59 -0.08 6.39
C SER A 108 -29.86 0.76 7.44
N GLY A 109 -29.80 2.06 7.19
CA GLY A 109 -29.16 2.99 8.10
C GLY A 109 -29.47 4.44 7.77
N SER A 110 -28.81 5.33 8.50
CA SER A 110 -28.94 6.77 8.31
C SER A 110 -27.56 7.43 8.30
N THR A 111 -27.42 8.52 7.56
CA THR A 111 -26.20 9.31 7.53
C THR A 111 -26.53 10.78 7.48
N VAL A 112 -25.75 11.61 8.19
CA VAL A 112 -25.91 13.06 8.16
C VAL A 112 -25.43 13.58 6.80
N LEU A 113 -26.24 14.36 6.11
CA LEU A 113 -25.86 15.05 4.88
C LEU A 113 -25.21 16.39 5.21
N SER A 114 -24.21 16.77 4.40
CA SER A 114 -23.54 18.07 4.52
C SER A 114 -23.52 18.77 3.17
N THR A 115 -23.57 20.08 3.17
CA THR A 115 -23.48 20.94 1.97
C THR A 115 -22.03 21.11 1.49
N ALA A 116 -21.05 20.44 2.11
CA ALA A 116 -19.62 20.60 1.82
C ALA A 116 -19.15 19.91 0.53
N THR A 117 -20.04 19.21 -0.18
CA THR A 117 -19.69 18.45 -1.40
C THR A 117 -19.06 19.32 -2.48
N ARG A 118 -19.70 20.44 -2.84
CA ARG A 118 -19.19 21.35 -3.87
C ARG A 118 -17.78 21.89 -3.56
N PRO A 119 -17.53 22.54 -2.40
CA PRO A 119 -16.21 23.10 -2.13
C PRO A 119 -15.13 22.00 -2.03
N LEU A 120 -15.46 20.84 -1.47
CA LEU A 120 -14.51 19.73 -1.34
C LEU A 120 -14.10 19.12 -2.69
N LEU A 121 -15.06 18.82 -3.56
CA LEU A 121 -14.78 18.23 -4.87
C LEU A 121 -14.08 19.22 -5.79
N SER A 122 -14.53 20.49 -5.80
CA SER A 122 -13.89 21.56 -6.57
C SER A 122 -12.42 21.73 -6.17
N ALA A 123 -12.14 21.78 -4.86
CA ALA A 123 -10.77 21.89 -4.35
C ALA A 123 -9.90 20.68 -4.73
N ARG A 124 -10.47 19.46 -4.72
CA ARG A 124 -9.73 18.25 -5.13
C ARG A 124 -9.40 18.25 -6.63
N ILE A 125 -10.34 18.70 -7.47
CA ILE A 125 -10.11 18.86 -8.91
C ILE A 125 -8.99 19.88 -9.14
N LEU A 126 -9.10 21.08 -8.56
CA LEU A 126 -8.09 22.12 -8.70
C LEU A 126 -6.72 21.69 -8.19
N ARG A 127 -6.65 20.96 -7.07
CA ARG A 127 -5.38 20.42 -6.55
C ARG A 127 -4.71 19.48 -7.54
N TYR A 128 -5.48 18.66 -8.27
CA TYR A 128 -4.91 17.80 -9.30
C TYR A 128 -4.44 18.61 -10.52
N LEU A 129 -5.26 19.57 -10.97
CA LEU A 129 -4.93 20.41 -12.12
C LEU A 129 -3.73 21.33 -11.85
N ALA A 130 -3.54 21.79 -10.61
CA ALA A 130 -2.42 22.62 -10.18
C ALA A 130 -1.06 21.88 -10.11
N GLY A 131 -1.03 20.57 -10.36
CA GLY A 131 0.20 19.79 -10.46
C GLY A 131 0.75 19.75 -11.88
N GLY A 132 0.94 18.54 -12.42
CA GLY A 132 1.46 18.31 -13.78
C GLY A 132 0.72 19.05 -14.90
N PRO A 133 -0.62 19.15 -14.91
CA PRO A 133 -1.34 19.90 -15.94
C PRO A 133 -0.98 21.39 -15.96
N LEU A 134 -0.86 22.05 -14.80
CA LEU A 134 -0.42 23.44 -14.71
C LEU A 134 1.01 23.64 -15.20
N ALA A 135 1.92 22.71 -14.92
CA ALA A 135 3.29 22.77 -15.44
C ALA A 135 3.31 22.81 -16.98
N ARG A 136 2.56 21.90 -17.63
CA ARG A 136 2.42 21.87 -19.10
C ARG A 136 1.78 23.16 -19.64
N TYR A 137 0.73 23.65 -19.00
CA TYR A 137 0.10 24.92 -19.40
C TYR A 137 1.07 26.10 -19.28
N ASN A 138 1.91 26.12 -18.24
CA ASN A 138 2.93 27.17 -18.06
C ASN A 138 4.05 27.10 -19.11
N GLU A 139 4.43 25.91 -19.59
CA GLU A 139 5.36 25.75 -20.71
C GLU A 139 4.79 26.38 -21.99
N GLU A 140 3.52 26.13 -22.31
CA GLU A 140 2.84 26.72 -23.46
C GLU A 140 2.69 28.25 -23.32
N ARG A 141 2.37 28.73 -22.11
CA ARG A 141 2.32 30.17 -21.81
C ARG A 141 3.68 30.84 -22.02
N ALA A 142 4.75 30.22 -21.54
CA ALA A 142 6.11 30.73 -21.71
C ALA A 142 6.49 30.79 -23.21
N ALA A 143 6.14 29.77 -23.99
CA ALA A 143 6.34 29.75 -25.43
C ALA A 143 5.55 30.87 -26.16
N ALA A 144 4.38 31.24 -25.63
CA ALA A 144 3.55 32.34 -26.12
C ALA A 144 3.94 33.73 -25.56
N GLY A 145 5.02 33.85 -24.77
CA GLY A 145 5.48 35.11 -24.18
C GLY A 145 4.66 35.60 -22.98
N LEU A 146 3.84 34.72 -22.38
CA LEU A 146 3.06 35.01 -21.18
C LEU A 146 3.79 34.51 -19.91
N GLY A 147 3.63 35.22 -18.80
CA GLY A 147 4.18 34.79 -17.51
C GLY A 147 3.51 33.52 -16.97
N PRO A 148 4.25 32.66 -16.24
CA PRO A 148 3.71 31.46 -15.62
C PRO A 148 2.75 31.80 -14.48
N LEU A 149 1.78 30.94 -14.24
CA LEU A 149 0.83 31.05 -13.14
C LEU A 149 1.26 30.15 -11.97
N THR A 150 1.09 30.63 -10.74
CA THR A 150 1.30 29.81 -9.54
C THR A 150 0.06 28.98 -9.19
N PRO A 151 0.21 27.87 -8.43
CA PRO A 151 -0.92 27.09 -7.93
C PRO A 151 -1.97 27.94 -7.16
N GLU A 152 -1.52 28.94 -6.41
CA GLU A 152 -2.39 29.83 -5.63
C GLU A 152 -3.22 30.74 -6.54
N GLN A 153 -2.61 31.28 -7.60
CA GLN A 153 -3.31 32.13 -8.57
C GLN A 153 -4.41 31.36 -9.29
N VAL A 154 -4.11 30.13 -9.73
CA VAL A 154 -5.08 29.24 -10.38
C VAL A 154 -6.20 28.81 -9.44
N THR A 155 -5.90 28.62 -8.15
CA THR A 155 -6.94 28.27 -7.17
C THR A 155 -7.92 29.43 -6.95
N GLY A 156 -7.44 30.68 -7.03
CA GLY A 156 -8.27 31.88 -6.93
C GLY A 156 -9.09 32.19 -8.19
N ASP A 157 -8.48 32.03 -9.37
CA ASP A 157 -9.15 32.19 -10.67
C ASP A 157 -8.77 31.04 -11.63
N PRO A 158 -9.54 29.95 -11.63
CA PRO A 158 -9.20 28.76 -12.41
C PRO A 158 -9.63 28.85 -13.87
N GLY A 159 -10.32 29.92 -14.29
CA GLY A 159 -11.01 29.98 -15.59
C GLY A 159 -10.09 29.70 -16.78
N ALA A 160 -8.90 30.30 -16.80
CA ALA A 160 -7.94 30.13 -17.88
C ALA A 160 -7.38 28.71 -17.97
N LEU A 161 -7.09 28.06 -16.82
CA LEU A 161 -6.61 26.68 -16.81
C LEU A 161 -7.73 25.70 -17.19
N LEU A 162 -8.96 25.93 -16.73
CA LEU A 162 -10.11 25.08 -17.05
C LEU A 162 -10.44 25.13 -18.55
N ALA A 163 -10.39 26.32 -19.16
CA ALA A 163 -10.57 26.48 -20.60
C ALA A 163 -9.48 25.72 -21.37
N TRP A 164 -8.21 25.91 -20.99
CA TRP A 164 -7.10 25.16 -21.59
C TRP A 164 -7.29 23.65 -21.45
N CYS A 165 -7.68 23.15 -20.27
CA CYS A 165 -7.96 21.73 -20.03
C CYS A 165 -9.13 21.20 -20.88
N ALA A 166 -10.17 22.01 -21.11
CA ALA A 166 -11.30 21.65 -21.96
C ALA A 166 -10.89 21.51 -23.44
N ASP A 167 -9.94 22.32 -23.90
CA ASP A 167 -9.45 22.30 -25.28
C ASP A 167 -8.43 21.17 -25.55
N GLN A 168 -7.94 20.48 -24.51
CA GLN A 168 -7.00 19.36 -24.64
C GLN A 168 -7.68 18.09 -25.19
N SER A 169 -7.85 18.02 -26.51
CA SER A 169 -8.41 16.84 -27.19
C SER A 169 -7.58 15.56 -27.02
N ALA A 170 -6.27 15.68 -26.79
CA ALA A 170 -5.37 14.55 -26.58
C ALA A 170 -5.54 13.86 -25.20
N ASP A 171 -6.05 14.59 -24.19
CA ASP A 171 -6.28 14.05 -22.84
C ASP A 171 -7.72 14.30 -22.39
N LEU A 172 -8.59 13.36 -22.74
CA LEU A 172 -10.02 13.37 -22.39
C LEU A 172 -10.28 13.53 -20.88
N ARG A 173 -9.33 13.13 -20.03
CA ARG A 173 -9.45 13.29 -18.58
C ARG A 173 -9.48 14.75 -18.18
N LEU A 174 -8.63 15.59 -18.78
CA LEU A 174 -8.56 17.01 -18.45
C LEU A 174 -9.86 17.72 -18.82
N GLY A 175 -10.41 17.44 -20.01
CA GLY A 175 -11.71 17.95 -20.41
C GLY A 175 -12.84 17.50 -19.50
N THR A 176 -12.84 16.22 -19.08
CA THR A 176 -13.83 15.69 -18.12
C THR A 176 -13.75 16.40 -16.76
N LEU A 177 -12.54 16.67 -16.26
CA LEU A 177 -12.35 17.38 -15.00
C LEU A 177 -12.79 18.84 -15.08
N ALA A 178 -12.53 19.51 -16.21
CA ALA A 178 -12.98 20.87 -16.45
C ALA A 178 -14.51 20.95 -16.50
N ALA A 179 -15.15 20.04 -17.25
CA ALA A 179 -16.61 19.93 -17.31
C ALA A 179 -17.22 19.60 -15.93
N ALA A 180 -16.61 18.71 -15.16
CA ALA A 180 -17.06 18.39 -13.80
C ALA A 180 -16.96 19.61 -12.87
N TYR A 181 -15.90 20.40 -12.95
CA TYR A 181 -15.77 21.64 -12.18
C TYR A 181 -16.87 22.65 -12.55
N ALA A 182 -17.09 22.87 -13.85
CA ALA A 182 -18.14 23.76 -14.34
C ALA A 182 -19.54 23.32 -13.86
N HIS A 183 -19.83 22.02 -13.96
CA HIS A 183 -21.08 21.44 -13.48
C HIS A 183 -21.28 21.66 -11.97
N LEU A 184 -20.24 21.42 -11.16
CA LEU A 184 -20.29 21.64 -9.71
C LEU A 184 -20.53 23.12 -9.35
N ALA A 185 -19.98 24.05 -10.13
CA ALA A 185 -20.17 25.48 -9.94
C ALA A 185 -21.58 25.94 -10.35
N GLU A 186 -22.08 25.47 -11.49
CA GLU A 186 -23.42 25.78 -12.00
C GLU A 186 -24.53 25.24 -11.09
N HIS A 187 -24.33 24.06 -10.49
CA HIS A 187 -25.33 23.37 -9.68
C HIS A 187 -25.03 23.41 -8.18
N GLU A 188 -24.50 24.52 -7.66
CA GLU A 188 -23.98 24.63 -6.28
C GLU A 188 -24.97 24.11 -5.20
N GLY A 189 -26.27 24.37 -5.37
CA GLY A 189 -27.32 23.98 -4.41
C GLY A 189 -27.80 22.52 -4.51
N SER A 190 -27.39 21.75 -5.51
CA SER A 190 -27.94 20.41 -5.80
C SER A 190 -26.89 19.29 -5.79
N ASN A 191 -25.70 19.58 -5.28
CA ASN A 191 -24.60 18.61 -5.19
C ASN A 191 -24.53 17.97 -3.80
N LEU A 192 -24.81 16.67 -3.71
CA LEU A 192 -24.68 15.89 -2.48
C LEU A 192 -23.75 14.69 -2.71
N ALA A 193 -22.80 14.51 -1.79
CA ALA A 193 -21.95 13.34 -1.73
C ALA A 193 -21.76 12.94 -0.27
N GLN A 194 -22.06 11.69 0.02
CA GLN A 194 -21.91 11.15 1.37
C GLN A 194 -21.61 9.65 1.30
N SER A 195 -20.88 9.13 2.29
CA SER A 195 -20.71 7.69 2.46
C SER A 195 -22.00 7.06 3.00
N LEU A 196 -22.22 5.77 2.74
CA LEU A 196 -23.25 4.99 3.44
C LEU A 196 -22.79 4.75 4.89
N GLY A 197 -22.89 5.79 5.72
CA GLY A 197 -22.48 5.79 7.11
C GLY A 197 -23.24 4.73 7.89
N GLY A 198 -22.51 3.95 8.70
CA GLY A 198 -23.06 2.83 9.45
C GLY A 198 -23.19 1.52 8.65
N PHE A 199 -22.90 1.49 7.34
CA PHE A 199 -22.99 0.24 6.57
C PHE A 199 -22.02 -0.84 7.06
N ASN A 200 -20.77 -0.46 7.35
CA ASN A 200 -19.80 -1.40 7.94
C ASN A 200 -20.24 -1.86 9.35
N ASP A 201 -20.89 -1.00 10.12
CA ASP A 201 -21.44 -1.39 11.43
C ASP A 201 -22.60 -2.38 11.25
N ALA A 202 -23.47 -2.15 10.27
CA ALA A 202 -24.60 -3.03 9.95
C ALA A 202 -24.14 -4.43 9.56
N LEU A 203 -23.07 -4.53 8.76
CA LEU A 203 -22.39 -5.79 8.44
C LEU A 203 -21.88 -6.53 9.68
N LEU A 204 -21.59 -5.82 10.78
CA LEU A 204 -21.18 -6.40 12.06
C LEU A 204 -22.34 -6.58 13.05
N MET A 205 -23.59 -6.57 12.54
CA MET A 205 -24.82 -6.61 13.35
C MET A 205 -24.90 -5.46 14.37
N ARG A 206 -24.49 -4.25 13.96
CA ARG A 206 -24.54 -3.05 14.79
C ARG A 206 -25.25 -1.92 14.06
N ARG A 207 -25.89 -1.04 14.83
CA ARG A 207 -26.50 0.18 14.32
C ARG A 207 -25.92 1.37 15.05
N LEU A 208 -25.41 2.34 14.30
CA LEU A 208 -25.05 3.65 14.83
C LEU A 208 -26.33 4.33 15.34
N THR A 209 -26.45 4.52 16.64
CA THR A 209 -27.64 5.12 17.25
C THR A 209 -27.25 5.91 18.48
N ARG A 210 -28.04 6.94 18.79
CA ARG A 210 -27.91 7.63 20.08
C ARG A 210 -28.30 6.66 21.18
N GLN A 211 -27.48 6.60 22.21
CA GLN A 211 -27.69 5.78 23.40
C GLN A 211 -27.93 6.71 24.58
N LEU A 212 -28.78 6.28 25.51
CA LEU A 212 -28.95 7.00 26.76
C LEU A 212 -27.67 6.85 27.60
N PRO A 213 -27.30 7.88 28.39
CA PRO A 213 -26.20 7.76 29.32
C PRO A 213 -26.53 6.66 30.35
N ILE A 214 -25.51 5.87 30.72
CA ILE A 214 -25.65 4.81 31.71
C ILE A 214 -25.75 5.49 33.08
N LEU A 215 -26.98 5.67 33.55
CA LEU A 215 -27.31 6.33 34.81
C LEU A 215 -28.49 5.60 35.44
N ASP A 216 -28.47 5.48 36.77
CA ASP A 216 -29.61 5.02 37.56
C ASP A 216 -29.94 6.05 38.65
N PRO A 217 -30.49 7.23 38.27
CA PRO A 217 -30.68 8.34 39.21
C PRO A 217 -31.74 8.06 40.29
N LEU A 218 -32.58 7.04 40.08
CA LEU A 218 -33.65 6.63 41.01
C LEU A 218 -33.31 5.32 41.74
N GLY A 219 -32.18 4.69 41.43
CA GLY A 219 -31.74 3.44 42.03
C GLY A 219 -31.30 3.60 43.47
N PHE A 220 -31.29 2.48 44.21
CA PHE A 220 -30.64 2.42 45.52
C PHE A 220 -29.13 2.66 45.40
N PRO A 221 -28.42 3.01 46.49
CA PRO A 221 -26.97 3.28 46.44
C PRO A 221 -26.13 2.18 45.77
N SER A 222 -26.52 0.90 45.91
CA SER A 222 -25.86 -0.21 45.21
C SER A 222 -26.09 -0.22 43.69
N GLY A 223 -27.28 0.14 43.24
CA GLY A 223 -27.62 0.28 41.82
C GLY A 223 -26.92 1.49 41.19
N GLN A 224 -26.87 2.61 41.91
CA GLN A 224 -26.10 3.80 41.51
C GLN A 224 -24.62 3.45 41.36
N PHE A 225 -24.01 2.79 42.35
CA PHE A 225 -22.61 2.36 42.30
C PHE A 225 -22.33 1.37 41.15
N LEU A 226 -23.26 0.45 40.85
CA LEU A 226 -23.15 -0.42 39.69
C LEU A 226 -23.22 0.37 38.38
N ALA A 227 -24.17 1.30 38.25
CA ALA A 227 -24.32 2.15 37.08
C ALA A 227 -23.06 3.00 36.83
N GLU A 228 -22.44 3.54 37.89
CA GLU A 228 -21.16 4.25 37.81
C GLU A 228 -20.04 3.34 37.30
N GLN A 229 -19.88 2.13 37.86
CA GLN A 229 -18.88 1.19 37.38
C GLN A 229 -19.11 0.79 35.92
N VAL A 230 -20.35 0.52 35.53
CA VAL A 230 -20.67 0.15 34.14
C VAL A 230 -20.39 1.34 33.21
N ARG A 231 -20.81 2.55 33.58
CA ARG A 231 -20.53 3.78 32.83
C ARG A 231 -19.04 3.99 32.63
N ASP A 232 -18.24 3.86 33.69
CA ASP A 232 -16.80 4.08 33.65
C ASP A 232 -16.08 3.02 32.79
N ARG A 233 -16.60 1.78 32.76
CA ARG A 233 -16.06 0.69 31.92
C ARG A 233 -16.47 0.81 30.46
N VAL A 234 -17.68 1.26 30.18
CA VAL A 234 -18.17 1.49 28.80
C VAL A 234 -17.51 2.72 28.19
N GLY A 235 -17.29 3.78 28.99
CA GLY A 235 -16.70 5.03 28.56
C GLY A 235 -17.34 5.57 27.29
N GLU A 236 -16.51 5.91 26.29
CA GLU A 236 -16.94 6.46 25.00
C GLU A 236 -17.47 5.42 24.00
N GLN A 237 -17.56 4.14 24.38
CA GLN A 237 -17.94 3.06 23.47
C GLN A 237 -19.46 2.92 23.28
N ASN A 238 -20.27 3.77 23.93
CA ASN A 238 -21.73 3.75 23.86
C ASN A 238 -22.31 4.49 22.63
N ARG A 239 -21.85 4.14 21.43
CA ARG A 239 -22.26 4.79 20.16
C ARG A 239 -23.03 3.87 19.21
N GLN A 240 -23.10 2.58 19.56
CA GLN A 240 -23.63 1.53 18.69
C GLN A 240 -24.58 0.63 19.51
N ALA A 241 -25.68 0.21 18.90
CA ALA A 241 -26.55 -0.85 19.44
C ALA A 241 -26.34 -2.15 18.66
N PRO A 242 -26.43 -3.34 19.28
CA PRO A 242 -26.52 -4.59 18.53
C PRO A 242 -27.84 -4.65 17.76
N VAL A 243 -27.82 -5.33 16.61
CA VAL A 243 -29.00 -5.68 15.79
C VAL A 243 -29.01 -7.20 15.62
N PRO A 244 -29.48 -7.96 16.63
CA PRO A 244 -29.31 -9.42 16.68
C PRO A 244 -29.97 -10.21 15.55
N LEU A 245 -30.89 -9.59 14.81
CA LEU A 245 -31.62 -10.22 13.69
C LEU A 245 -31.00 -9.91 12.32
N ALA A 246 -29.93 -9.12 12.25
CA ALA A 246 -29.19 -8.86 11.02
C ALA A 246 -28.19 -9.99 10.74
N ASP A 247 -27.82 -10.21 9.48
CA ASP A 247 -26.75 -11.16 9.18
C ASP A 247 -25.37 -10.58 9.48
N PHE A 248 -24.51 -11.44 10.02
CA PHE A 248 -23.12 -11.14 10.30
C PHE A 248 -22.27 -11.33 9.03
N ASN A 249 -21.65 -10.26 8.53
CA ASN A 249 -20.83 -10.26 7.32
C ASN A 249 -19.55 -9.41 7.51
N PRO A 250 -18.60 -9.83 8.36
CA PRO A 250 -17.37 -9.07 8.63
C PRO A 250 -16.49 -8.89 7.39
N LEU A 251 -16.65 -9.71 6.35
CA LEU A 251 -16.00 -9.56 5.06
C LEU A 251 -16.97 -8.98 4.04
N ARG A 252 -16.76 -7.71 3.69
CA ARG A 252 -17.49 -7.00 2.65
C ARG A 252 -16.90 -7.35 1.28
N ALA A 253 -17.36 -8.44 0.69
CA ALA A 253 -16.96 -8.90 -0.64
C ALA A 253 -18.19 -9.41 -1.40
N GLY A 254 -18.40 -8.94 -2.64
CA GLY A 254 -19.58 -9.30 -3.43
C GLY A 254 -20.21 -8.10 -4.14
N CYS A 255 -21.53 -7.96 -4.07
CA CYS A 255 -22.28 -6.91 -4.75
C CYS A 255 -23.26 -6.18 -3.83
N LEU A 256 -23.60 -4.96 -4.23
CA LEU A 256 -24.59 -4.11 -3.58
C LEU A 256 -25.63 -3.67 -4.60
N ARG A 257 -26.90 -3.69 -4.20
CA ARG A 257 -28.01 -3.06 -4.91
C ARG A 257 -28.67 -2.02 -4.01
N LEU A 258 -28.95 -0.84 -4.56
CA LEU A 258 -29.70 0.19 -3.85
C LEU A 258 -31.18 -0.18 -3.90
N LEU A 259 -31.83 -0.28 -2.73
CA LEU A 259 -33.27 -0.53 -2.64
C LEU A 259 -34.02 0.78 -2.47
N ARG A 260 -33.48 1.68 -1.64
CA ARG A 260 -34.12 2.96 -1.32
C ARG A 260 -33.11 3.99 -0.85
N LEU A 261 -33.29 5.22 -1.32
CA LEU A 261 -32.63 6.39 -0.78
C LEU A 261 -33.70 7.42 -0.44
N ARG A 262 -33.72 7.89 0.80
CA ARG A 262 -34.66 8.91 1.29
C ARG A 262 -33.90 10.04 1.95
N VAL A 263 -34.06 11.25 1.43
CA VAL A 263 -33.49 12.46 2.01
C VAL A 263 -34.51 13.07 2.95
N VAL A 264 -34.11 13.31 4.20
CA VAL A 264 -34.93 14.04 5.18
C VAL A 264 -34.41 15.47 5.24
N ASP A 265 -35.29 16.42 5.00
CA ASP A 265 -34.96 17.84 5.03
C ASP A 265 -34.99 18.44 6.44
N SER A 266 -34.71 19.75 6.52
CA SER A 266 -34.71 20.52 7.77
C SER A 266 -36.06 20.66 8.47
N PHE A 267 -37.16 20.35 7.78
CA PHE A 267 -38.51 20.32 8.34
C PHE A 267 -38.94 18.91 8.75
N GLY A 268 -38.08 17.90 8.55
CA GLY A 268 -38.38 16.50 8.83
C GLY A 268 -39.19 15.81 7.74
N VAL A 269 -39.37 16.44 6.58
CA VAL A 269 -40.08 15.84 5.45
C VAL A 269 -39.13 14.94 4.68
N GLY A 270 -39.58 13.71 4.41
CA GLY A 270 -38.81 12.70 3.68
C GLY A 270 -39.12 12.72 2.19
N HIS A 271 -38.08 12.84 1.37
CA HIS A 271 -38.12 12.82 -0.09
C HIS A 271 -37.43 11.54 -0.58
N ASP A 272 -38.19 10.62 -1.17
CA ASP A 272 -37.62 9.41 -1.78
C ASP A 272 -36.97 9.73 -3.13
N LEU A 273 -35.74 9.25 -3.33
CA LEU A 273 -34.99 9.40 -4.58
C LEU A 273 -35.15 8.14 -5.44
N SER A 274 -35.23 8.32 -6.76
CA SER A 274 -35.19 7.18 -7.69
C SER A 274 -33.83 6.49 -7.63
N VAL A 275 -33.85 5.16 -7.55
CA VAL A 275 -32.67 4.28 -7.56
C VAL A 275 -32.63 3.41 -8.83
N ASP A 276 -33.42 3.77 -9.86
CA ASP A 276 -33.61 2.94 -11.06
C ASP A 276 -32.40 2.95 -12.00
N GLN A 277 -31.59 4.03 -11.95
CA GLN A 277 -30.41 4.21 -12.79
C GLN A 277 -29.18 4.58 -11.95
N PRO A 278 -28.71 3.71 -11.04
CA PRO A 278 -27.53 4.03 -10.27
C PRO A 278 -26.30 3.90 -11.17
N ALA A 279 -25.49 4.96 -11.19
CA ALA A 279 -24.23 4.98 -11.92
C ALA A 279 -23.08 4.53 -11.00
N ALA A 280 -22.32 3.53 -11.45
CA ALA A 280 -21.09 3.10 -10.81
C ALA A 280 -19.87 3.48 -11.67
N THR A 281 -18.76 3.79 -11.00
CA THR A 281 -17.46 3.96 -11.68
C THR A 281 -17.06 2.67 -12.37
N THR A 282 -16.26 2.74 -13.43
CA THR A 282 -15.91 1.58 -14.27
C THR A 282 -15.40 0.38 -13.46
N ARG A 283 -14.66 0.61 -12.37
CA ARG A 283 -14.13 -0.45 -11.48
C ARG A 283 -15.17 -1.10 -10.57
N LEU A 284 -16.29 -0.43 -10.31
CA LEU A 284 -17.38 -0.91 -9.45
C LEU A 284 -18.57 -1.41 -10.27
N ARG A 285 -18.47 -1.46 -11.60
CA ARG A 285 -19.53 -2.02 -12.45
C ARG A 285 -19.49 -3.53 -12.40
N VAL A 286 -20.66 -4.14 -12.31
CA VAL A 286 -20.81 -5.58 -12.53
C VAL A 286 -21.10 -5.80 -14.02
N PRO A 287 -20.29 -6.59 -14.75
CA PRO A 287 -20.57 -6.95 -16.13
C PRO A 287 -21.98 -7.54 -16.26
N ASP A 288 -22.69 -7.14 -17.32
CA ASP A 288 -24.02 -7.65 -17.69
C ASP A 288 -25.13 -7.44 -16.63
N ARG A 289 -24.90 -6.62 -15.59
CA ARG A 289 -25.88 -6.31 -14.55
C ARG A 289 -25.94 -4.80 -14.28
N PRO A 290 -26.72 -4.04 -15.07
CA PRO A 290 -26.89 -2.62 -14.84
C PRO A 290 -27.51 -2.36 -13.46
N GLY A 291 -27.02 -1.32 -12.79
CA GLY A 291 -27.46 -0.92 -11.46
C GLY A 291 -26.90 -1.75 -10.30
N TRP A 292 -26.13 -2.80 -10.57
CA TRP A 292 -25.39 -3.53 -9.54
C TRP A 292 -24.02 -2.89 -9.33
N ILE A 293 -23.62 -2.78 -8.06
CA ILE A 293 -22.35 -2.19 -7.66
C ILE A 293 -21.46 -3.31 -7.11
N ALA A 294 -20.34 -3.58 -7.78
CA ALA A 294 -19.32 -4.48 -7.29
C ALA A 294 -18.64 -3.87 -6.07
N LEU A 295 -18.59 -4.60 -4.96
CA LEU A 295 -17.90 -4.19 -3.76
C LEU A 295 -16.52 -4.87 -3.71
N PRO A 296 -15.43 -4.09 -3.77
CA PRO A 296 -14.11 -4.67 -3.61
C PRO A 296 -13.98 -5.26 -2.19
N PRO A 297 -13.32 -6.42 -2.03
CA PRO A 297 -13.17 -7.06 -0.73
C PRO A 297 -12.57 -6.12 0.30
N ARG A 298 -13.23 -5.99 1.45
CA ARG A 298 -12.78 -5.22 2.61
C ARG A 298 -13.22 -5.91 3.89
N VAL A 299 -12.52 -5.64 4.98
CA VAL A 299 -12.96 -6.05 6.32
C VAL A 299 -13.78 -4.90 6.91
N ALA A 300 -14.95 -5.21 7.47
CA ALA A 300 -15.84 -4.22 8.04
C ALA A 300 -15.27 -3.60 9.34
N GLN A 301 -14.57 -4.42 10.13
CA GLN A 301 -13.82 -3.94 11.29
C GLN A 301 -12.56 -3.17 10.84
N PRO A 302 -12.28 -1.99 11.41
CA PRO A 302 -11.05 -1.26 11.11
C PRO A 302 -9.80 -2.10 11.39
N ALA A 303 -8.83 -2.04 10.49
CA ALA A 303 -7.63 -2.85 10.54
C ALA A 303 -6.45 -2.15 9.85
N ARG A 304 -5.24 -2.67 10.04
CA ARG A 304 -4.02 -2.18 9.38
C ARG A 304 -3.09 -3.32 8.98
N LEU A 305 -2.34 -3.08 7.90
CA LEU A 305 -1.16 -3.86 7.54
C LEU A 305 0.01 -3.34 8.38
N ARG A 306 0.73 -4.23 9.04
CA ARG A 306 1.94 -3.94 9.80
C ARG A 306 3.14 -4.43 9.03
N LEU A 307 4.08 -3.53 8.78
CA LEU A 307 5.35 -3.80 8.13
C LEU A 307 6.46 -3.24 9.01
N ARG A 308 7.36 -4.09 9.51
CA ARG A 308 8.43 -3.71 10.44
C ARG A 308 9.77 -4.24 9.99
N LEU A 309 10.75 -3.35 9.88
CA LEU A 309 12.15 -3.76 9.75
C LEU A 309 12.64 -4.32 11.09
N LEU A 310 13.31 -5.47 11.03
CA LEU A 310 13.83 -6.18 12.19
C LEU A 310 15.33 -5.91 12.31
N ASP A 311 15.80 -5.82 13.54
CA ASP A 311 17.22 -5.64 13.86
C ASP A 311 18.04 -6.85 13.36
N ALA A 312 19.14 -6.58 12.67
CA ALA A 312 19.99 -7.59 12.04
C ALA A 312 20.71 -8.50 13.06
N GLU A 313 20.97 -8.01 14.26
CA GLU A 313 21.61 -8.75 15.35
C GLU A 313 20.56 -9.35 16.30
N HIS A 314 19.39 -8.72 16.42
CA HIS A 314 18.28 -9.14 17.28
C HIS A 314 16.99 -9.38 16.47
N PRO A 315 16.87 -10.52 15.77
CA PRO A 315 15.87 -10.73 14.72
C PRO A 315 14.40 -10.80 15.19
N ARG A 316 14.13 -10.72 16.49
CA ARG A 316 12.77 -10.61 17.05
C ARG A 316 12.41 -9.19 17.46
N ARG A 317 13.35 -8.25 17.36
CA ARG A 317 13.20 -6.87 17.80
C ARG A 317 13.05 -5.96 16.58
N PRO A 318 12.01 -5.11 16.54
CA PRO A 318 11.95 -4.03 15.56
C PRO A 318 13.10 -3.04 15.75
N VAL A 319 13.53 -2.41 14.66
CA VAL A 319 14.52 -1.34 14.70
C VAL A 319 14.06 -0.19 15.61
N SER A 320 14.93 0.29 16.49
CA SER A 320 14.62 1.34 17.48
C SER A 320 14.76 2.76 16.94
N GLY A 321 15.19 2.94 15.68
CA GLY A 321 15.50 4.24 15.08
C GLY A 321 16.85 4.82 15.53
N LEU A 322 17.59 4.11 16.38
CA LEU A 322 18.97 4.42 16.74
C LEU A 322 19.93 3.79 15.72
N VAL A 323 21.08 4.42 15.48
CA VAL A 323 22.09 3.93 14.53
C VAL A 323 22.60 2.52 14.89
N GLU A 324 22.65 2.20 16.18
CA GLU A 324 23.08 0.90 16.72
C GLU A 324 22.11 -0.25 16.38
N SER A 325 20.85 0.08 16.06
CA SER A 325 19.83 -0.89 15.67
C SER A 325 19.62 -0.80 14.17
N SER A 326 20.41 -1.55 13.41
CA SER A 326 20.34 -1.56 11.95
C SER A 326 19.54 -2.76 11.44
N PRO A 327 18.69 -2.59 10.41
CA PRO A 327 18.03 -3.71 9.75
C PRO A 327 18.91 -4.43 8.71
N VAL A 328 20.11 -3.90 8.44
CA VAL A 328 21.01 -4.40 7.40
C VAL A 328 21.85 -5.55 7.93
N CYS A 329 21.63 -6.75 7.39
CA CYS A 329 22.46 -7.92 7.67
C CYS A 329 23.81 -7.87 6.93
N GLY A 330 23.83 -7.25 5.75
CA GLY A 330 25.00 -7.08 4.90
C GLY A 330 24.63 -6.57 3.52
N TRP A 331 25.62 -6.52 2.63
CA TRP A 331 25.46 -6.03 1.26
C TRP A 331 25.90 -7.09 0.27
N LEU A 332 25.16 -7.19 -0.84
CA LEU A 332 25.58 -7.90 -2.03
C LEU A 332 25.86 -6.85 -3.12
N LEU A 333 27.01 -6.97 -3.79
CA LEU A 333 27.38 -6.08 -4.87
C LEU A 333 27.59 -6.93 -6.13
N PRO A 334 26.74 -6.78 -7.16
CA PRO A 334 26.94 -7.45 -8.45
C PRO A 334 28.27 -7.08 -9.08
N ASP A 335 29.03 -8.09 -9.46
CA ASP A 335 30.29 -7.99 -10.18
C ASP A 335 30.05 -8.27 -11.66
N LEU A 336 29.92 -7.20 -12.45
CA LEU A 336 29.59 -7.29 -13.87
C LEU A 336 30.74 -7.82 -14.74
N LEU A 337 31.95 -8.02 -14.17
CA LEU A 337 33.11 -8.52 -14.92
C LEU A 337 33.26 -10.04 -14.77
N ASP A 338 33.02 -10.56 -13.57
CA ASP A 338 33.19 -11.98 -13.23
C ASP A 338 31.84 -12.71 -13.08
N ASP A 339 30.74 -12.08 -13.50
CA ASP A 339 29.34 -12.57 -13.38
C ASP A 339 28.96 -13.06 -11.97
N GLY A 340 29.53 -12.43 -10.93
CA GLY A 340 29.49 -12.88 -9.55
C GLY A 340 28.82 -11.91 -8.57
N LEU A 341 28.64 -12.33 -7.32
CA LEU A 341 28.13 -11.49 -6.23
C LEU A 341 29.21 -11.30 -5.17
N ARG A 342 29.70 -10.07 -5.01
CA ARG A 342 30.58 -9.72 -3.88
C ARG A 342 29.74 -9.56 -2.62
N VAL A 343 30.24 -10.10 -1.51
CA VAL A 343 29.57 -10.10 -0.21
C VAL A 343 30.31 -9.20 0.75
N HIS A 344 29.61 -8.23 1.31
CA HIS A 344 30.14 -7.32 2.31
C HIS A 344 29.36 -7.42 3.62
N ALA A 345 30.07 -7.22 4.75
CA ALA A 345 29.45 -7.07 6.06
C ALA A 345 28.59 -5.80 6.12
N ALA A 346 27.72 -5.67 7.13
CA ALA A 346 26.91 -4.45 7.32
C ALA A 346 27.75 -3.16 7.39
N SER A 347 29.01 -3.26 7.85
CA SER A 347 29.99 -2.18 7.87
C SER A 347 30.46 -1.72 6.47
N GLY A 348 30.26 -2.51 5.42
CA GLY A 348 30.81 -2.31 4.07
C GLY A 348 32.13 -3.05 3.81
N GLU A 349 32.69 -3.71 4.82
CA GLU A 349 33.90 -4.54 4.68
C GLU A 349 33.68 -5.72 3.73
N TRP A 350 34.61 -5.94 2.79
CA TRP A 350 34.53 -7.02 1.82
C TRP A 350 34.91 -8.37 2.46
N LEU A 351 33.96 -9.31 2.48
CA LEU A 351 34.14 -10.62 3.09
C LEU A 351 34.60 -11.68 2.09
N GLY A 352 34.10 -11.61 0.86
CA GLY A 352 34.41 -12.53 -0.23
C GLY A 352 33.47 -12.37 -1.42
N SER A 353 33.56 -13.27 -2.38
CA SER A 353 32.79 -13.26 -3.62
C SER A 353 32.24 -14.65 -3.93
N LEU A 354 31.00 -14.68 -4.38
CA LEU A 354 30.33 -15.88 -4.86
C LEU A 354 30.32 -15.85 -6.39
N LEU A 355 30.97 -16.81 -7.03
CA LEU A 355 31.06 -16.91 -8.48
C LEU A 355 30.16 -18.03 -9.01
N PRO A 356 29.59 -17.90 -10.22
CA PRO A 356 28.79 -18.94 -10.87
C PRO A 356 29.67 -20.07 -11.46
N ASP A 357 30.78 -20.40 -10.80
CA ASP A 357 31.63 -21.54 -11.11
C ASP A 357 31.36 -22.68 -10.12
N PRO A 358 31.56 -23.95 -10.51
CA PRO A 358 31.58 -25.06 -9.56
C PRO A 358 32.71 -24.92 -8.54
N ASP A 359 32.39 -25.14 -7.26
CA ASP A 359 33.40 -25.19 -6.20
C ASP A 359 34.36 -26.39 -6.43
N PRO A 360 35.70 -26.19 -6.44
CA PRO A 360 36.66 -27.25 -6.72
C PRO A 360 36.56 -28.46 -5.79
N ASP A 361 36.24 -28.24 -4.50
CA ASP A 361 36.14 -29.29 -3.50
C ASP A 361 34.72 -29.88 -3.43
N ARG A 362 33.71 -29.06 -3.78
CA ARG A 362 32.29 -29.46 -3.76
C ARG A 362 31.57 -29.00 -5.04
N PRO A 363 31.70 -29.72 -6.17
CA PRO A 363 31.20 -29.28 -7.48
C PRO A 363 29.68 -29.00 -7.59
N ALA A 364 28.89 -29.47 -6.61
CA ALA A 364 27.45 -29.15 -6.53
C ALA A 364 27.16 -27.74 -5.99
N LEU A 365 28.15 -27.07 -5.40
CA LEU A 365 28.05 -25.73 -4.84
C LEU A 365 28.68 -24.71 -5.79
N ALA A 366 28.20 -23.46 -5.72
CA ALA A 366 28.89 -22.34 -6.35
C ALA A 366 30.20 -22.03 -5.61
N ARG A 367 31.17 -21.51 -6.35
CA ARG A 367 32.53 -21.23 -5.87
C ARG A 367 32.55 -20.00 -4.96
N TRP A 368 33.12 -20.17 -3.77
CA TRP A 368 33.41 -19.08 -2.85
C TRP A 368 34.88 -18.67 -2.94
N LEU A 369 35.14 -17.37 -3.09
CA LEU A 369 36.47 -16.79 -3.03
C LEU A 369 36.55 -15.80 -1.87
N ALA A 370 37.51 -16.02 -0.96
CA ALA A 370 37.78 -15.06 0.11
C ALA A 370 38.31 -13.74 -0.46
N ALA A 371 37.95 -12.62 0.15
CA ALA A 371 38.53 -11.33 -0.19
C ALA A 371 40.08 -11.36 0.01
N PRO A 372 40.88 -10.72 -0.86
CA PRO A 372 42.34 -10.71 -0.82
C PRO A 372 42.93 -10.25 0.53
N THR A 373 42.24 -9.36 1.24
CA THR A 373 42.69 -8.75 2.49
C THR A 373 41.58 -8.79 3.54
N GLY A 374 41.70 -9.66 4.54
CA GLY A 374 40.72 -9.76 5.64
C GLY A 374 39.46 -10.60 5.31
N GLY A 375 39.40 -11.19 4.12
CA GLY A 375 38.28 -12.04 3.72
C GLY A 375 38.15 -13.33 4.51
N PHE A 376 36.94 -13.89 4.51
CA PHE A 376 36.66 -15.16 5.17
C PHE A 376 36.94 -16.33 4.22
N PRO A 377 37.84 -17.27 4.57
CA PRO A 377 38.08 -18.47 3.76
C PRO A 377 36.84 -19.34 3.57
N ALA A 378 35.84 -19.25 4.44
CA ALA A 378 34.61 -20.03 4.32
C ALA A 378 33.37 -19.21 4.72
N VAL A 379 32.23 -19.48 4.07
CA VAL A 379 30.95 -18.77 4.30
C VAL A 379 30.48 -18.91 5.75
N GLU A 380 30.81 -20.03 6.40
CA GLU A 380 30.43 -20.34 7.78
C GLU A 380 30.99 -19.32 8.80
N GLN A 381 32.05 -18.61 8.44
CA GLN A 381 32.70 -17.58 9.26
C GLN A 381 32.01 -16.21 9.21
N ILE A 382 31.05 -16.01 8.31
CA ILE A 382 30.24 -14.80 8.28
C ILE A 382 29.51 -14.66 9.63
N THR A 383 29.82 -13.59 10.36
CA THR A 383 29.35 -13.39 11.74
C THR A 383 27.85 -13.11 11.81
N ASN A 384 27.32 -12.27 10.90
CA ASN A 384 25.90 -11.97 10.89
C ASN A 384 25.10 -13.19 10.39
N PRO A 385 24.19 -13.76 11.20
CA PRO A 385 23.50 -14.99 10.86
C PRO A 385 22.52 -14.84 9.70
N GLY A 386 21.97 -13.64 9.49
CA GLY A 386 21.07 -13.35 8.37
C GLY A 386 21.82 -13.32 7.04
N LEU A 387 22.95 -12.61 6.99
CA LEU A 387 23.81 -12.59 5.80
C LEU A 387 24.34 -13.97 5.46
N ARG A 388 24.86 -14.70 6.48
CA ARG A 388 25.37 -16.06 6.30
C ARG A 388 24.31 -16.98 5.69
N ALA A 389 23.08 -16.96 6.21
CA ALA A 389 22.00 -17.80 5.69
C ALA A 389 21.66 -17.50 4.22
N VAL A 390 21.71 -16.22 3.81
CA VAL A 390 21.51 -15.85 2.40
C VAL A 390 22.67 -16.35 1.54
N VAL A 391 23.92 -16.10 1.94
CA VAL A 391 25.09 -16.52 1.16
C VAL A 391 25.18 -18.05 1.05
N ASP A 392 24.89 -18.78 2.12
CA ASP A 392 24.80 -20.24 2.10
C ASP A 392 23.69 -20.73 1.16
N ARG A 393 22.53 -20.05 1.15
CA ARG A 393 21.42 -20.38 0.24
C ARG A 393 21.80 -20.16 -1.21
N LEU A 394 22.42 -19.02 -1.52
CA LEU A 394 22.90 -18.68 -2.86
C LEU A 394 23.99 -19.65 -3.32
N ARG A 395 24.94 -19.99 -2.45
CA ARG A 395 25.99 -20.98 -2.74
C ARG A 395 25.41 -22.35 -3.04
N GLY A 396 24.35 -22.74 -2.33
CA GLY A 396 23.63 -23.99 -2.53
C GLY A 396 22.81 -24.09 -3.80
N TYR A 397 22.63 -23.00 -4.56
CA TYR A 397 22.01 -23.04 -5.88
C TYR A 397 22.90 -23.69 -6.95
N GLY A 398 24.21 -23.78 -6.70
CA GLY A 398 25.18 -24.24 -7.69
C GLY A 398 25.46 -23.18 -8.76
N ALA A 399 26.37 -23.50 -9.67
CA ALA A 399 26.84 -22.59 -10.72
C ALA A 399 25.71 -22.04 -11.61
N ASP A 400 24.96 -22.93 -12.26
CA ASP A 400 23.97 -22.57 -13.28
C ASP A 400 22.87 -21.66 -12.74
N ARG A 401 22.23 -22.08 -11.64
CA ARG A 401 21.10 -21.34 -11.05
C ARG A 401 21.54 -20.04 -10.38
N LEU A 402 22.79 -19.96 -9.90
CA LEU A 402 23.34 -18.69 -9.43
C LEU A 402 23.53 -17.70 -10.58
N GLY A 403 24.03 -18.16 -11.74
CA GLY A 403 24.16 -17.33 -12.94
C GLY A 403 22.81 -16.80 -13.47
N GLU A 404 21.78 -17.65 -13.47
CA GLU A 404 20.40 -17.25 -13.79
C GLU A 404 19.88 -16.17 -12.83
N LEU A 405 20.08 -16.38 -11.52
CA LEU A 405 19.68 -15.41 -10.50
C LEU A 405 20.43 -14.08 -10.64
N PHE A 406 21.74 -14.13 -10.90
CA PHE A 406 22.56 -12.94 -11.09
C PHE A 406 22.04 -12.10 -12.26
N SER A 407 21.73 -12.74 -13.38
CA SER A 407 21.14 -12.08 -14.56
C SER A 407 19.80 -11.42 -14.23
N SER A 408 18.92 -12.14 -13.50
CA SER A 408 17.64 -11.58 -13.05
C SER A 408 17.82 -10.39 -12.09
N LEU A 409 18.77 -10.46 -11.15
CA LEU A 409 19.05 -9.36 -10.23
C LEU A 409 19.51 -8.10 -10.95
N ILE A 410 20.33 -8.21 -12.00
CA ILE A 410 20.76 -7.06 -12.80
C ILE A 410 19.56 -6.44 -13.52
N GLU A 411 18.73 -7.25 -14.17
CA GLU A 411 17.51 -6.75 -14.85
C GLU A 411 16.56 -6.07 -13.85
N ALA A 412 16.40 -6.67 -12.67
CA ALA A 412 15.61 -6.11 -11.58
C ALA A 412 16.16 -4.75 -11.13
N LEU A 413 17.48 -4.64 -10.96
CA LEU A 413 18.15 -3.40 -10.59
C LEU A 413 17.98 -2.33 -11.66
N GLU A 414 18.09 -2.64 -12.95
CA GLU A 414 17.89 -1.65 -14.02
C GLU A 414 16.47 -1.07 -14.05
N ALA A 415 15.47 -1.85 -13.62
CA ALA A 415 14.08 -1.40 -13.53
C ALA A 415 13.83 -0.42 -12.36
N VAL A 416 14.70 -0.36 -11.36
CA VAL A 416 14.56 0.56 -10.21
C VAL A 416 14.99 1.96 -10.62
N VAL A 417 14.01 2.84 -10.86
CA VAL A 417 14.23 4.27 -11.19
C VAL A 417 14.74 5.03 -9.96
N GLU A 418 15.90 5.67 -10.08
CA GLU A 418 16.49 6.53 -9.05
C GLU A 418 15.74 7.88 -8.97
N GLU A 419 15.25 8.24 -7.78
CA GLU A 419 14.88 9.63 -7.46
C GLU A 419 16.07 10.32 -6.79
N GLY A 420 16.94 11.00 -7.55
CA GLY A 420 18.07 11.75 -6.98
C GLY A 420 19.03 12.38 -8.00
N GLU A 421 19.69 13.48 -7.62
CA GLU A 421 20.62 14.23 -8.47
C GLU A 421 21.86 13.41 -8.85
N GLY A 422 21.96 13.06 -10.13
CA GLY A 422 23.10 12.82 -11.04
C GLY A 422 24.48 12.27 -10.57
N GLY A 423 24.92 12.52 -9.34
CA GLY A 423 26.27 12.19 -8.86
C GLY A 423 26.54 10.69 -8.63
N HIS A 424 25.51 9.90 -8.28
CA HIS A 424 25.65 8.45 -8.05
C HIS A 424 25.64 7.63 -9.34
N GLN A 425 25.24 8.23 -10.48
CA GLN A 425 25.02 7.52 -11.75
C GLN A 425 26.33 7.05 -12.41
N VAL A 426 27.45 7.75 -12.21
CA VAL A 426 28.74 7.35 -12.80
C VAL A 426 29.35 6.18 -12.04
N ARG A 427 29.26 6.18 -10.69
CA ARG A 427 29.74 5.08 -9.83
C ARG A 427 28.95 3.79 -10.10
N SER A 428 27.63 3.88 -10.15
CA SER A 428 26.74 2.73 -10.39
C SER A 428 27.02 2.00 -11.71
N ARG A 429 27.55 2.68 -12.74
CA ARG A 429 27.82 2.08 -14.06
C ARG A 429 29.12 1.29 -14.12
N LEU A 430 30.10 1.61 -13.27
CA LEU A 430 31.40 0.92 -13.24
C LEU A 430 31.49 -0.14 -12.14
N THR A 431 30.77 0.03 -11.03
CA THR A 431 30.96 -0.82 -9.84
C THR A 431 29.73 -1.64 -9.45
N GLY A 432 28.65 -1.59 -10.23
CA GLY A 432 27.37 -2.21 -9.90
C GLY A 432 26.57 -1.42 -8.86
N ARG A 433 25.30 -1.80 -8.67
CA ARG A 433 24.40 -1.23 -7.66
C ARG A 433 24.37 -2.11 -6.41
N PRO A 434 24.55 -1.54 -5.21
CA PRO A 434 24.53 -2.32 -3.97
C PRO A 434 23.11 -2.82 -3.67
N ILE A 435 23.03 -4.05 -3.17
CA ILE A 435 21.80 -4.70 -2.72
C ILE A 435 21.91 -4.92 -1.21
N ALA A 436 20.99 -4.34 -0.45
CA ALA A 436 20.88 -4.57 0.99
C ALA A 436 20.19 -5.91 1.27
N VAL A 437 20.77 -6.70 2.17
CA VAL A 437 20.11 -7.86 2.77
C VAL A 437 19.43 -7.40 4.06
N LEU A 438 18.10 -7.39 4.07
CA LEU A 438 17.30 -6.90 5.19
C LEU A 438 16.40 -8.00 5.76
N ARG A 439 16.12 -7.94 7.06
CA ARG A 439 15.08 -8.77 7.69
C ARG A 439 13.87 -7.91 8.04
N LEU A 440 12.67 -8.43 7.80
CA LEU A 440 11.42 -7.76 8.15
C LEU A 440 10.35 -8.72 8.64
N ALA A 441 9.36 -8.18 9.33
CA ALA A 441 8.14 -8.86 9.72
C ALA A 441 6.91 -8.18 9.12
N VAL A 442 5.99 -8.98 8.60
CA VAL A 442 4.72 -8.53 7.99
C VAL A 442 3.54 -9.22 8.65
N GLY A 443 2.56 -8.43 9.10
CA GLY A 443 1.43 -8.89 9.91
C GLY A 443 0.16 -8.07 9.66
N LEU A 444 -0.98 -8.56 10.14
CA LEU A 444 -2.25 -7.85 10.10
C LEU A 444 -2.76 -7.59 11.52
N ASP A 445 -3.22 -6.37 11.79
CA ASP A 445 -3.79 -5.99 13.10
C ASP A 445 -5.24 -5.53 12.93
N LEU A 446 -6.13 -6.01 13.80
CA LEU A 446 -7.47 -5.44 13.98
C LEU A 446 -7.42 -4.29 15.01
N LEU A 447 -8.31 -3.30 14.85
CA LEU A 447 -8.55 -2.30 15.89
C LEU A 447 -9.40 -2.94 17.00
N GLY A 448 -8.73 -3.46 18.02
CA GLY A 448 -9.35 -4.16 19.14
C GLY A 448 -9.58 -5.65 18.86
N PRO A 449 -10.31 -6.36 19.75
CA PRO A 449 -10.61 -7.78 19.57
C PRO A 449 -11.48 -8.01 18.32
N PRO A 450 -11.47 -9.23 17.73
CA PRO A 450 -12.33 -9.57 16.62
C PRO A 450 -13.80 -9.23 16.86
N ALA A 451 -14.48 -8.73 15.83
CA ALA A 451 -15.93 -8.54 15.85
C ALA A 451 -16.63 -9.89 16.05
N ILE A 452 -17.71 -9.86 16.83
CA ILE A 452 -18.41 -11.06 17.26
C ILE A 452 -19.82 -11.10 16.69
N HIS A 453 -20.36 -12.30 16.51
CA HIS A 453 -21.74 -12.49 16.08
C HIS A 453 -22.70 -12.10 17.22
N GLN A 454 -23.63 -11.16 16.95
CA GLN A 454 -24.51 -10.56 17.94
C GLN A 454 -25.89 -11.26 18.05
N ASP A 455 -26.05 -12.46 17.48
CA ASP A 455 -27.35 -13.14 17.45
C ASP A 455 -27.70 -13.67 18.84
N TRP A 456 -28.99 -13.69 19.19
CA TRP A 456 -29.44 -14.10 20.51
C TRP A 456 -29.12 -15.57 20.86
N ASN A 457 -29.22 -16.47 19.90
CA ASN A 457 -28.87 -17.87 20.09
C ASN A 457 -27.36 -18.05 20.21
N VAL A 458 -26.59 -17.33 19.39
CA VAL A 458 -25.11 -17.33 19.48
C VAL A 458 -24.65 -16.77 20.83
N PHE A 459 -25.20 -15.64 21.26
CA PHE A 459 -24.95 -15.07 22.58
C PHE A 459 -25.27 -16.05 23.71
N ARG A 460 -26.40 -16.77 23.62
CA ARG A 460 -26.77 -17.81 24.61
C ARG A 460 -25.74 -18.94 24.66
N GLN A 461 -25.22 -19.37 23.51
CA GLN A 461 -24.17 -20.39 23.44
C GLN A 461 -22.85 -19.86 24.00
N ASP A 462 -22.48 -18.63 23.68
CA ASP A 462 -21.27 -17.97 24.15
C ASP A 462 -21.20 -17.84 25.68
N LEU A 463 -22.34 -17.73 26.38
CA LEU A 463 -22.38 -17.75 27.84
C LEU A 463 -21.85 -19.06 28.45
N GLY A 464 -21.84 -20.15 27.68
CA GLY A 464 -21.26 -21.44 28.07
C GLY A 464 -19.90 -21.75 27.44
N ARG A 465 -19.39 -20.89 26.55
CA ARG A 465 -18.09 -21.04 25.86
C ARG A 465 -17.02 -20.19 26.54
N THR A 466 -15.75 -20.51 26.28
CA THR A 466 -14.60 -19.72 26.74
C THR A 466 -14.29 -18.52 25.83
N GLY A 467 -14.86 -18.50 24.62
CA GLY A 467 -14.67 -17.45 23.63
C GLY A 467 -16.01 -17.02 23.03
N ARG A 468 -15.97 -15.94 22.25
CA ARG A 468 -17.12 -15.39 21.53
C ARG A 468 -17.06 -15.81 20.06
N GLU A 469 -18.20 -16.12 19.47
CA GLU A 469 -18.29 -16.54 18.07
C GLU A 469 -17.88 -15.42 17.10
N THR A 470 -17.08 -15.77 16.09
CA THR A 470 -16.58 -14.84 15.06
C THR A 470 -16.77 -15.38 13.63
N ASN A 471 -17.37 -16.57 13.47
CA ASN A 471 -17.52 -17.22 12.17
C ASN A 471 -16.17 -17.45 11.46
N GLY A 472 -15.10 -17.70 12.21
CA GLY A 472 -13.76 -17.92 11.65
C GLY A 472 -13.13 -16.75 10.88
N PHE A 473 -13.77 -15.57 10.77
CA PHE A 473 -13.28 -14.47 9.92
C PHE A 473 -11.83 -14.03 10.22
N PRO A 474 -11.32 -14.06 11.47
CA PRO A 474 -9.94 -13.70 11.75
C PRO A 474 -8.92 -14.66 11.12
N LEU A 475 -9.33 -15.89 10.78
CA LEU A 475 -8.48 -16.91 10.16
C LEU A 475 -8.47 -16.83 8.63
N VAL A 476 -9.27 -15.95 8.04
CA VAL A 476 -9.25 -15.71 6.58
C VAL A 476 -7.92 -15.11 6.16
N ARG A 477 -7.34 -15.72 5.13
CA ARG A 477 -6.02 -15.41 4.60
C ARG A 477 -6.13 -14.46 3.42
N PHE A 478 -5.43 -13.35 3.53
CA PHE A 478 -5.32 -12.32 2.50
C PHE A 478 -3.94 -12.39 1.85
N PRO A 479 -3.84 -12.30 0.51
CA PRO A 479 -2.55 -12.21 -0.16
C PRO A 479 -1.83 -10.92 0.26
N VAL A 480 -0.50 -10.98 0.35
CA VAL A 480 0.35 -9.80 0.52
C VAL A 480 1.38 -9.81 -0.58
N ARG A 481 1.34 -8.81 -1.46
CA ARG A 481 2.41 -8.57 -2.42
C ARG A 481 3.47 -7.67 -1.78
N LEU A 482 4.71 -8.14 -1.80
CA LEU A 482 5.88 -7.37 -1.41
C LEU A 482 6.63 -6.92 -2.65
N GLY A 483 6.97 -5.65 -2.70
CA GLY A 483 7.42 -5.01 -3.91
C GLY A 483 6.29 -4.74 -4.90
N ALA A 484 6.55 -3.82 -5.82
CA ALA A 484 5.67 -3.49 -6.92
C ALA A 484 6.51 -3.21 -8.16
N TYR A 485 6.81 -4.25 -8.92
CA TYR A 485 7.53 -4.13 -10.19
C TYR A 485 6.81 -3.13 -11.11
N GLY A 486 7.57 -2.17 -11.65
CA GLY A 486 7.06 -1.07 -12.48
C GLY A 486 6.49 0.13 -11.71
N ARG A 487 6.45 0.11 -10.37
CA ARG A 487 6.17 1.30 -9.57
C ARG A 487 7.45 2.11 -9.37
N LEU A 488 7.39 3.41 -9.68
CA LEU A 488 8.48 4.34 -9.40
C LEU A 488 8.88 4.28 -7.92
N ALA A 489 10.18 4.21 -7.65
CA ALA A 489 10.79 4.15 -6.32
C ALA A 489 10.45 2.90 -5.47
N ASP A 490 10.05 1.77 -6.07
CA ASP A 490 10.08 0.47 -5.38
C ASP A 490 11.46 -0.19 -5.56
N GLY A 491 12.13 -0.54 -4.46
CA GLY A 491 13.48 -1.11 -4.48
C GLY A 491 13.54 -2.63 -4.26
N VAL A 492 12.41 -3.33 -4.16
CA VAL A 492 12.41 -4.76 -3.80
C VAL A 492 12.77 -5.60 -5.02
N LEU A 493 13.88 -6.34 -4.93
CA LEU A 493 14.33 -7.25 -5.99
C LEU A 493 13.71 -8.65 -5.82
N GLY A 494 13.64 -9.11 -4.57
CA GLY A 494 13.02 -10.37 -4.22
C GLY A 494 13.24 -10.73 -2.75
N TYR A 495 12.69 -11.87 -2.31
CA TYR A 495 12.72 -12.25 -0.90
C TYR A 495 12.60 -13.76 -0.67
N TRP A 496 13.01 -14.18 0.52
CA TRP A 496 12.76 -15.52 1.06
C TRP A 496 11.82 -15.42 2.26
N ARG A 497 10.92 -16.40 2.36
CA ARG A 497 10.12 -16.62 3.57
C ARG A 497 10.93 -17.39 4.59
N HIS A 498 10.74 -17.12 5.87
CA HIS A 498 11.30 -17.95 6.93
C HIS A 498 10.37 -19.11 7.25
N GLU A 499 10.97 -20.26 7.55
CA GLU A 499 10.25 -21.41 8.08
C GLU A 499 9.81 -21.14 9.54
N PRO A 500 8.85 -21.91 10.09
CA PRO A 500 8.39 -21.74 11.47
C PRO A 500 9.48 -21.87 12.54
N ASP A 501 10.58 -22.57 12.24
CA ASP A 501 11.76 -22.69 13.10
C ASP A 501 12.70 -21.45 13.06
N GLY A 502 12.39 -20.49 12.18
CA GLY A 502 13.15 -19.26 11.97
C GLY A 502 14.26 -19.39 10.92
N SER A 503 14.48 -20.57 10.34
CA SER A 503 15.44 -20.77 9.26
C SER A 503 14.99 -20.10 7.95
N LEU A 504 15.95 -19.76 7.09
CA LEU A 504 15.67 -19.17 5.78
C LEU A 504 15.11 -20.23 4.84
N GLY A 505 13.94 -19.97 4.24
CA GLY A 505 13.29 -20.85 3.28
C GLY A 505 14.16 -21.14 2.05
N THR A 506 13.75 -22.15 1.29
CA THR A 506 14.50 -22.63 0.10
C THR A 506 14.15 -21.89 -1.18
N GLU A 507 12.90 -21.45 -1.30
CA GLU A 507 12.36 -20.76 -2.47
C GLU A 507 12.68 -19.26 -2.42
N TYR A 508 13.34 -18.75 -3.47
CA TYR A 508 13.49 -17.33 -3.69
C TYR A 508 12.31 -16.82 -4.52
N HIS A 509 11.62 -15.82 -4.00
CA HIS A 509 10.53 -15.14 -4.69
C HIS A 509 11.07 -13.90 -5.40
N ASP A 510 11.38 -14.08 -6.68
CA ASP A 510 11.82 -13.04 -7.60
C ASP A 510 10.63 -12.16 -8.00
N VAL A 511 10.66 -10.89 -7.59
CA VAL A 511 9.54 -9.94 -7.77
C VAL A 511 9.28 -9.62 -9.25
N PRO A 512 10.30 -9.25 -10.07
CA PRO A 512 10.14 -9.10 -11.51
C PRO A 512 9.56 -10.33 -12.19
N THR A 513 10.12 -11.52 -11.93
CA THR A 513 9.68 -12.77 -12.57
C THR A 513 8.23 -13.10 -12.22
N MET A 514 7.86 -12.96 -10.94
CA MET A 514 6.47 -13.15 -10.49
C MET A 514 5.51 -12.14 -11.12
N ALA A 515 5.92 -10.87 -11.24
CA ALA A 515 5.11 -9.84 -11.86
C ALA A 515 4.88 -10.12 -13.35
N ALA A 516 5.93 -10.53 -14.09
CA ALA A 516 5.84 -10.90 -15.50
C ALA A 516 4.96 -12.15 -15.72
N ALA A 517 5.07 -13.15 -14.85
CA ALA A 517 4.24 -14.35 -14.89
C ALA A 517 2.79 -14.12 -14.41
N GLY A 518 2.51 -12.98 -13.75
CA GLY A 518 1.20 -12.68 -13.19
C GLY A 518 0.78 -13.66 -12.09
N THR A 519 1.74 -14.18 -11.33
CA THR A 519 1.49 -15.15 -10.25
C THR A 519 0.84 -14.47 -9.04
N ASP A 520 0.01 -15.24 -8.32
CA ASP A 520 -0.55 -14.75 -7.07
C ASP A 520 0.56 -14.61 -6.01
N PRO A 521 0.53 -13.56 -5.17
CA PRO A 521 1.53 -13.40 -4.13
C PRO A 521 1.58 -14.62 -3.19
N PRO A 522 2.77 -15.15 -2.86
CA PRO A 522 2.93 -16.36 -2.06
C PRO A 522 2.71 -16.11 -0.57
N VAL A 523 2.95 -14.87 -0.10
CA VAL A 523 2.70 -14.48 1.29
C VAL A 523 1.20 -14.36 1.50
N ARG A 524 0.67 -15.05 2.51
CA ARG A 524 -0.73 -14.96 2.93
C ARG A 524 -0.83 -14.76 4.43
N LEU A 525 -1.54 -13.72 4.86
CA LEU A 525 -1.68 -13.37 6.27
C LEU A 525 -3.15 -13.39 6.71
N ALA A 526 -3.38 -13.70 7.98
CA ALA A 526 -4.69 -13.62 8.62
C ALA A 526 -4.59 -12.84 9.93
N PHE A 527 -5.68 -12.21 10.38
CA PHE A 527 -5.69 -11.40 11.61
C PHE A 527 -5.49 -12.21 12.89
N GLY A 528 -5.92 -13.48 12.89
CA GLY A 528 -5.81 -14.41 14.00
C GLY A 528 -4.54 -15.24 13.99
N LEU A 529 -3.63 -15.01 13.03
CA LEU A 529 -2.37 -15.76 12.91
C LEU A 529 -1.15 -14.86 13.23
N PRO A 530 -0.01 -15.47 13.64
CA PRO A 530 1.24 -14.74 13.82
C PRO A 530 1.69 -14.03 12.53
N GLU A 531 2.55 -13.02 12.70
CA GLU A 531 3.21 -12.37 11.58
C GLU A 531 4.25 -13.29 10.91
N GLU A 532 4.53 -13.02 9.64
CA GLU A 532 5.54 -13.75 8.87
C GLU A 532 6.86 -12.97 8.85
N THR A 533 7.97 -13.68 9.01
CA THR A 533 9.33 -13.11 8.94
C THR A 533 9.95 -13.41 7.59
N LEU A 534 10.56 -12.41 6.97
CA LEU A 534 11.10 -12.47 5.62
C LEU A 534 12.52 -11.88 5.59
N THR A 535 13.36 -12.42 4.71
CA THR A 535 14.63 -11.79 4.32
C THR A 535 14.48 -11.26 2.90
N VAL A 536 14.74 -9.97 2.72
CA VAL A 536 14.48 -9.22 1.48
C VAL A 536 15.79 -8.69 0.90
N LEU A 537 15.92 -8.79 -0.43
CA LEU A 537 16.94 -8.10 -1.21
C LEU A 537 16.35 -6.76 -1.68
N LEU A 538 16.92 -5.66 -1.18
CA LEU A 538 16.43 -4.31 -1.42
C LEU A 538 17.53 -3.43 -2.03
N GLU A 539 17.19 -2.71 -3.09
CA GLU A 539 17.97 -1.58 -3.56
C GLU A 539 17.80 -0.38 -2.59
N PRO A 540 18.89 0.17 -2.01
CA PRO A 540 18.80 1.10 -0.86
C PRO A 540 18.18 2.47 -1.14
N ALA A 541 18.18 2.94 -2.39
CA ALA A 541 17.56 4.19 -2.79
C ALA A 541 16.03 4.04 -2.93
N GLY A 542 15.55 2.82 -3.18
CA GLY A 542 14.13 2.48 -3.27
C GLY A 542 13.41 2.32 -1.92
N ALA A 543 12.08 2.41 -1.96
CA ALA A 543 11.21 2.03 -0.86
C ALA A 543 10.75 0.57 -1.00
N LEU A 544 10.45 -0.06 0.13
CA LEU A 544 9.77 -1.35 0.18
C LEU A 544 8.27 -1.12 0.33
N HIS A 545 7.46 -1.59 -0.63
CA HIS A 545 6.01 -1.54 -0.53
C HIS A 545 5.39 -2.90 -0.20
N ALA A 546 4.31 -2.89 0.57
CA ALA A 546 3.50 -4.06 0.88
C ALA A 546 2.01 -3.77 0.63
N THR A 547 1.35 -4.62 -0.17
CA THR A 547 -0.04 -4.41 -0.62
C THR A 547 -0.88 -5.68 -0.46
N THR A 548 -2.08 -5.55 0.12
CA THR A 548 -2.99 -6.69 0.31
C THR A 548 -4.25 -6.64 -0.56
N GLY A 549 -4.59 -5.46 -1.08
CA GLY A 549 -5.83 -5.21 -1.79
C GLY A 549 -7.08 -5.09 -0.92
N ILE A 550 -6.96 -5.25 0.40
CA ILE A 550 -8.05 -4.99 1.37
C ILE A 550 -7.77 -3.80 2.29
N LEU A 551 -6.52 -3.38 2.39
CA LEU A 551 -6.03 -2.30 3.24
C LEU A 551 -5.10 -1.37 2.45
N PRO A 552 -4.90 -0.12 2.89
CA PRO A 552 -3.95 0.78 2.26
C PRO A 552 -2.55 0.16 2.14
N THR A 553 -1.88 0.39 1.01
CA THR A 553 -0.47 0.01 0.82
C THR A 553 0.40 0.72 1.84
N VAL A 554 1.27 -0.04 2.50
CA VAL A 554 2.27 0.48 3.44
C VAL A 554 3.64 0.49 2.76
N SER A 555 4.45 1.49 3.04
CA SER A 555 5.81 1.60 2.53
C SER A 555 6.81 1.88 3.66
N VAL A 556 8.02 1.34 3.56
CA VAL A 556 9.15 1.69 4.44
C VAL A 556 10.37 1.97 3.58
N ARG A 557 11.15 3.01 3.93
CA ARG A 557 12.45 3.32 3.32
C ARG A 557 13.55 3.01 4.32
N LEU A 558 14.70 2.57 3.82
CA LEU A 558 15.89 2.44 4.65
C LEU A 558 16.43 3.83 4.98
N ASP A 559 16.63 4.15 6.26
CA ASP A 559 17.20 5.44 6.66
C ASP A 559 18.61 5.60 6.07
N PRO A 560 18.95 6.74 5.45
CA PRO A 560 20.31 7.07 5.02
C PRO A 560 21.39 6.82 6.07
N ALA A 561 21.08 7.01 7.36
CA ALA A 561 22.00 6.75 8.46
C ALA A 561 22.48 5.29 8.52
N HIS A 562 21.67 4.33 8.05
CA HIS A 562 22.00 2.90 8.06
C HIS A 562 22.85 2.46 6.87
N HIS A 563 22.95 3.26 5.80
CA HIS A 563 23.59 2.81 4.56
C HIS A 563 24.68 3.73 4.05
N HIS A 564 24.58 5.05 4.21
CA HIS A 564 25.48 6.01 3.56
C HIS A 564 26.97 5.74 3.86
N ALA A 565 27.31 5.52 5.13
CA ALA A 565 28.70 5.26 5.54
C ALA A 565 29.20 3.88 5.07
N ALA A 566 28.32 2.88 5.03
CA ALA A 566 28.67 1.55 4.55
C ALA A 566 28.87 1.53 3.02
N LEU A 567 27.98 2.18 2.27
CA LEU A 567 28.07 2.33 0.81
C LEU A 567 29.31 3.13 0.38
N ALA A 568 29.71 4.15 1.16
CA ALA A 568 30.97 4.86 0.94
C ALA A 568 32.21 3.96 1.15
N ARG A 569 32.08 2.92 1.99
CA ARG A 569 33.12 1.95 2.31
C ARG A 569 33.11 0.69 1.46
N LEU A 570 32.20 0.56 0.49
CA LEU A 570 32.23 -0.57 -0.42
C LEU A 570 33.49 -0.48 -1.28
N GLU A 571 34.42 -1.38 -1.00
CA GLU A 571 35.59 -1.61 -1.83
C GLU A 571 35.17 -2.33 -3.11
N THR A 572 35.71 -1.89 -4.24
CA THR A 572 35.39 -2.47 -5.54
C THR A 572 36.68 -2.93 -6.18
N GLY A 573 36.79 -4.21 -6.55
CA GLY A 573 37.97 -4.69 -7.25
C GLY A 573 37.70 -5.95 -8.04
N PHE A 574 38.34 -6.07 -9.19
CA PHE A 574 38.14 -7.18 -10.11
C PHE A 574 39.42 -7.98 -10.30
N LEU A 575 39.27 -9.26 -10.61
CA LEU A 575 40.40 -10.12 -10.94
C LEU A 575 40.95 -9.72 -12.31
N ALA A 576 42.25 -9.40 -12.39
CA ALA A 576 42.95 -9.29 -13.66
C ALA A 576 43.92 -10.46 -13.77
N ALA A 577 43.51 -11.49 -14.50
CA ALA A 577 44.31 -12.69 -14.70
C ALA A 577 44.05 -13.31 -16.08
N PRO A 578 45.09 -13.66 -16.85
CA PRO A 578 46.50 -13.31 -16.66
C PRO A 578 46.82 -11.91 -17.23
N VAL A 579 47.71 -11.17 -16.55
CA VAL A 579 48.30 -9.92 -17.05
C VAL A 579 49.72 -10.17 -17.51
N LEU A 580 50.03 -9.75 -18.73
CA LEU A 580 51.37 -9.84 -19.31
C LEU A 580 52.11 -8.51 -19.11
N THR A 581 53.18 -8.51 -18.33
CA THR A 581 53.94 -7.29 -17.98
C THR A 581 55.42 -7.60 -17.83
N ASP A 582 56.26 -6.58 -17.65
CA ASP A 582 57.67 -6.76 -17.31
C ASP A 582 57.82 -7.33 -15.87
N ALA A 583 58.88 -8.09 -15.62
CA ALA A 583 59.17 -8.67 -14.31
C ALA A 583 59.35 -7.59 -13.21
N ALA A 584 59.85 -6.40 -13.57
CA ALA A 584 60.18 -5.36 -12.60
C ALA A 584 58.96 -4.55 -12.12
N GLU A 585 57.97 -4.31 -13.00
CA GLU A 585 56.81 -3.45 -12.71
C GLU A 585 55.53 -4.00 -13.36
N VAL A 586 54.39 -3.78 -12.71
CA VAL A 586 53.07 -4.18 -13.20
C VAL A 586 52.45 -3.02 -13.97
N GLY A 587 52.56 -3.05 -15.30
CA GLY A 587 51.98 -2.05 -16.19
C GLY A 587 50.51 -2.35 -16.51
N LEU A 588 49.58 -1.49 -16.10
CA LEU A 588 48.14 -1.70 -16.27
C LEU A 588 47.44 -0.49 -16.88
N VAL A 589 46.50 -0.74 -17.79
CA VAL A 589 45.58 0.30 -18.25
C VAL A 589 44.48 0.44 -17.22
N LEU A 590 44.53 1.51 -16.44
CA LEU A 590 43.60 1.76 -15.35
C LEU A 590 42.34 2.49 -15.84
N PRO A 591 41.14 2.06 -15.41
CA PRO A 591 39.92 2.85 -15.62
C PRO A 591 40.02 4.22 -14.94
N ALA A 592 39.39 5.24 -15.51
CA ALA A 592 39.34 6.56 -14.89
C ALA A 592 38.63 6.50 -13.52
N THR A 593 39.20 7.17 -12.52
CA THR A 593 38.67 7.26 -11.15
C THR A 593 38.26 8.68 -10.80
N GLU A 594 37.44 8.82 -9.74
CA GLU A 594 37.14 10.12 -9.15
C GLU A 594 38.40 10.77 -8.56
N PRO A 595 38.48 12.12 -8.52
CA PRO A 595 39.60 12.83 -7.90
C PRO A 595 39.84 12.37 -6.46
N GLY A 596 41.07 11.97 -6.14
CA GLY A 596 41.46 11.52 -4.80
C GLY A 596 41.33 10.01 -4.54
N ARG A 597 40.92 9.21 -5.53
CA ARG A 597 41.00 7.75 -5.48
C ARG A 597 42.03 7.20 -6.47
N ARG A 598 42.76 6.19 -6.03
CA ARG A 598 43.77 5.49 -6.84
C ARG A 598 43.45 4.00 -6.85
N TRP A 599 43.66 3.37 -8.00
CA TRP A 599 43.60 1.92 -8.07
C TRP A 599 44.82 1.31 -7.39
N THR A 600 44.64 0.09 -6.90
CA THR A 600 45.67 -0.63 -6.19
C THR A 600 45.70 -2.07 -6.72
N TRP A 601 46.88 -2.50 -7.17
CA TRP A 601 47.13 -3.87 -7.61
C TRP A 601 47.49 -4.74 -6.42
N ARG A 602 46.79 -5.85 -6.24
CA ARG A 602 47.04 -6.85 -5.20
C ARG A 602 47.35 -8.20 -5.83
N GLU A 603 48.57 -8.67 -5.68
CA GLU A 603 48.98 -9.99 -6.17
C GLU A 603 49.43 -10.88 -5.03
N ARG A 604 49.39 -12.18 -5.27
CA ARG A 604 49.77 -13.18 -4.27
C ARG A 604 51.10 -13.81 -4.66
N ALA A 605 52.15 -13.49 -3.89
CA ALA A 605 53.45 -14.15 -3.98
C ALA A 605 53.52 -15.27 -2.92
N GLY A 606 53.07 -16.47 -3.30
CA GLY A 606 53.01 -17.62 -2.38
C GLY A 606 51.91 -17.47 -1.31
N ALA A 607 52.29 -17.30 -0.05
CA ALA A 607 51.35 -17.08 1.05
C ALA A 607 51.14 -15.59 1.40
N VAL A 608 51.89 -14.69 0.79
CA VAL A 608 51.91 -13.26 1.12
C VAL A 608 51.22 -12.47 0.01
N TRP A 609 50.34 -11.56 0.40
CA TRP A 609 49.75 -10.56 -0.50
C TRP A 609 50.67 -9.33 -0.56
N THR A 610 50.97 -8.89 -1.77
CA THR A 610 51.69 -7.64 -2.04
C THR A 610 50.72 -6.64 -2.67
N GLU A 611 50.89 -5.37 -2.33
CA GLU A 611 50.00 -4.29 -2.75
C GLU A 611 50.81 -3.17 -3.41
N THR A 612 50.40 -2.75 -4.60
CA THR A 612 51.03 -1.69 -5.40
C THR A 612 49.99 -0.62 -5.70
N GLU A 613 50.14 0.56 -5.09
CA GLU A 613 49.26 1.71 -5.32
C GLU A 613 49.58 2.38 -6.66
N ASP A 614 48.54 2.74 -7.41
CA ASP A 614 48.58 3.44 -8.70
C ASP A 614 49.58 2.80 -9.68
N PRO A 615 49.36 1.52 -10.06
CA PRO A 615 50.28 0.82 -10.94
C PRO A 615 50.44 1.59 -12.26
N PRO A 616 51.68 1.74 -12.76
CA PRO A 616 51.95 2.60 -13.90
C PRO A 616 51.24 2.12 -15.17
N ALA A 617 51.01 3.04 -16.11
CA ALA A 617 50.51 2.68 -17.43
C ALA A 617 51.54 1.78 -18.16
N PRO A 618 51.09 0.87 -19.04
CA PRO A 618 52.02 0.01 -19.77
C PRO A 618 52.97 0.86 -20.63
N ASN A 619 54.26 0.56 -20.57
CA ASN A 619 55.24 1.19 -21.44
C ASN A 619 55.01 0.70 -22.90
N PRO A 620 54.96 1.59 -23.90
CA PRO A 620 54.84 1.18 -25.31
C PRO A 620 56.05 0.37 -25.86
N GLY A 621 57.16 0.28 -25.12
CA GLY A 621 58.26 -0.62 -25.45
C GLY A 621 57.96 -2.10 -25.18
N PHE A 622 58.58 -3.01 -25.94
CA PHE A 622 58.51 -4.44 -25.64
C PHE A 622 59.13 -4.72 -24.24
N PRO A 623 58.47 -5.50 -23.37
CA PRO A 623 59.02 -5.85 -22.07
C PRO A 623 60.38 -6.54 -22.21
N THR A 624 61.29 -6.24 -21.29
CA THR A 624 62.66 -6.79 -21.29
C THR A 624 62.68 -8.19 -20.72
N ASP A 625 61.84 -8.46 -19.71
CA ASP A 625 61.64 -9.77 -19.12
C ASP A 625 60.14 -10.04 -18.92
N LEU A 626 59.56 -10.79 -19.85
CA LEU A 626 58.13 -10.96 -20.00
C LEU A 626 57.60 -11.95 -18.95
N THR A 627 56.78 -11.47 -18.02
CA THR A 627 56.24 -12.26 -16.90
C THR A 627 54.71 -12.25 -16.91
N LEU A 628 54.13 -13.42 -16.60
CA LEU A 628 52.71 -13.58 -16.32
C LEU A 628 52.45 -13.31 -14.85
N ARG A 629 51.54 -12.37 -14.57
CA ARG A 629 51.08 -12.06 -13.21
C ARG A 629 49.57 -12.19 -13.10
N GLU A 630 49.12 -12.59 -11.93
CA GLU A 630 47.71 -12.73 -11.60
C GLU A 630 47.46 -11.97 -10.30
N GLY A 631 46.41 -11.16 -10.28
CA GLY A 631 46.11 -10.31 -9.14
C GLY A 631 44.78 -9.59 -9.28
N TRP A 632 44.46 -8.81 -8.26
CA TRP A 632 43.23 -8.07 -8.14
C TRP A 632 43.52 -6.59 -8.32
N LEU A 633 42.77 -5.92 -9.18
CA LEU A 633 42.75 -4.47 -9.21
C LEU A 633 41.64 -3.98 -8.28
N ALA A 634 42.01 -3.45 -7.13
CA ALA A 634 41.09 -2.92 -6.13
C ALA A 634 41.08 -1.40 -6.14
N LEU A 635 39.91 -0.79 -5.93
CA LEU A 635 39.73 0.63 -5.68
C LEU A 635 39.39 0.77 -4.20
N PRO A 636 40.39 1.05 -3.34
CA PRO A 636 40.17 1.15 -1.92
C PRO A 636 39.21 2.30 -1.58
N THR A 637 38.66 2.23 -0.38
CA THR A 637 37.85 3.31 0.17
C THR A 637 38.71 4.57 0.40
N PRO A 638 38.17 5.77 0.15
CA PRO A 638 38.91 6.99 0.38
C PRO A 638 39.25 7.09 1.87
N THR A 639 40.53 7.22 2.19
CA THR A 639 40.96 7.48 3.56
C THR A 639 40.37 8.83 3.97
N PRO A 640 39.60 8.92 5.08
CA PRO A 640 39.09 10.22 5.52
C PRO A 640 40.30 11.15 5.76
N PRO A 641 40.21 12.44 5.39
CA PRO A 641 41.31 13.37 5.62
C PRO A 641 41.65 13.33 7.12
N THR A 642 42.90 13.00 7.42
CA THR A 642 43.45 13.12 8.78
C THR A 642 43.27 14.57 9.22
N ARG A 643 42.50 14.76 10.29
CA ARG A 643 42.22 16.07 10.87
C ARG A 643 43.42 16.61 11.63
#